data_AF-A0A8A3PQS1-F1
#
_entry.id   AF-A0A8A3PQS1-F1
#
_cell.length_a   1.000
_cell.length_b   1.000
_cell.length_c   1.000
_cell.angle_alpha   90.00
_cell.angle_beta   90.00
_cell.angle_gamma   90.00
#
_symmetry.space_group_name_H-M   'P 1'
#
loop_
_entity.id
_entity.type
_entity.pdbx_description
1 polymer ?
#
loop_
_entity_poly.entity_id
_entity_poly.type
_entity_poly.pdbx_seq_one_letter_code
_entity_poly.pdbx_strand_id
1 'polypeptide(L)'
;MMEFSRPLTVDMDMDMDINIENTSNEQWEGQFKVRGYELSNDTEDLSWKRAVSWILFSSVSIYTNKLLLVQHGFHYPLTVSTFYLVLFSFTSFIASKYKTSVINPDRAVNSFQFARSRIWIWMILASFTSAVSLPLLMEALLHISSLPVIVMCFPIVYLAESISLFIFSSSYRHQKPLSLETLGIAFSTTVILYNEYRLTVPGIICGVVAFMMMGLCRAFLTIALDGVNANEHESPSYYHAYISMTIIFGLLISGFPAFTHEANIVHFRPRWDIVVLFFIASSSAVGTAVSGTSFLVYSPIEISAGKSLPRNLPFPVWRVFVSGSSSALVILTSLMFGPVSVISWVQLNAYCLAILCLVGFSQVHIFWEEISNSIQRHLAHSSDTGSGGVLKKRHTLLLSVSSIALLTFLLNAMSFAQLAGLSPGPSPTIDTTYTSESSAFDIVVSAYTESPESITRMLSAIKSTSYLSSLNPRVIIYTKGPAASLSALQNSTGADIVEQLPNRGREGGTYLHHIVSHWDDLATQTMFIQAHAHNIRELIPRINSYLVPQTGMLSLGFSEGTCSCPNCDDRFGWQDDWSIVPTLYERIYGSACTDSTSLLMSYKGQFVASARRIRGIGRGIYEGLLTTITSEGGWSHDPRLVEANDSPDNPSFGFTVERIWGLLMQCASDERVAMKCPSMLSGMTRGGDVGDCQCLDHLK
;
A
#
# COMPACT_ATOMS: atom_id res chain seq x y z
N MET A 1 9.15 51.53 -57.53
CA MET A 1 9.75 50.96 -58.76
C MET A 1 8.95 49.71 -59.07
N MET A 2 8.04 49.82 -60.07
CA MET A 2 7.20 48.79 -60.73
C MET A 2 6.29 47.96 -59.79
N GLU A 3 4.96 48.10 -59.71
CA GLU A 3 3.88 48.31 -60.70
C GLU A 3 3.79 47.22 -61.78
N PHE A 4 2.64 46.51 -61.83
CA PHE A 4 1.83 46.04 -62.99
C PHE A 4 0.89 44.92 -62.48
N SER A 5 -0.42 45.12 -62.28
CA SER A 5 -1.55 45.30 -63.22
C SER A 5 -2.35 44.00 -63.47
N ARG A 6 -3.67 44.09 -63.25
CA ARG A 6 -4.74 43.18 -63.76
C ARG A 6 -4.86 43.33 -65.31
N PRO A 7 -5.93 42.88 -66.03
CA PRO A 7 -7.04 41.92 -65.80
C PRO A 7 -7.25 40.96 -67.02
N LEU A 8 -8.25 40.07 -67.00
CA LEU A 8 -9.34 40.00 -68.03
C LEU A 8 -10.23 38.76 -67.87
N THR A 9 -11.54 39.04 -67.79
CA THR A 9 -12.69 38.18 -68.01
C THR A 9 -12.92 37.93 -69.50
N VAL A 10 -13.27 36.70 -69.90
CA VAL A 10 -14.01 36.39 -71.14
C VAL A 10 -14.95 35.22 -70.86
N ASP A 11 -16.25 35.47 -71.00
CA ASP A 11 -17.30 34.46 -71.19
C ASP A 11 -17.20 33.89 -72.60
N MET A 12 -17.38 32.57 -72.73
CA MET A 12 -17.85 31.96 -73.98
C MET A 12 -18.54 30.62 -73.69
N ASP A 13 -19.86 30.62 -73.85
CA ASP A 13 -20.70 29.45 -73.99
C ASP A 13 -20.24 28.59 -75.17
N MET A 14 -20.18 27.27 -74.98
CA MET A 14 -20.32 26.32 -76.07
C MET A 14 -20.93 25.02 -75.56
N ASP A 15 -22.19 24.82 -75.91
CA ASP A 15 -22.92 23.56 -75.81
C ASP A 15 -22.17 22.44 -76.55
N MET A 16 -22.00 21.29 -75.90
CA MET A 16 -21.83 20.03 -76.60
C MET A 16 -22.45 18.89 -75.80
N ASP A 17 -23.67 18.53 -76.23
CA ASP A 17 -24.34 17.28 -75.89
C ASP A 17 -23.47 16.07 -76.29
N ILE A 18 -23.06 15.27 -75.31
CA ILE A 18 -22.67 13.88 -75.54
C ILE A 18 -23.42 13.01 -74.54
N ASN A 19 -24.51 12.42 -75.04
CA ASN A 19 -25.13 11.22 -74.49
C ASN A 19 -24.14 10.05 -74.59
N ILE A 20 -23.69 9.52 -73.45
CA ILE A 20 -23.24 8.12 -73.33
C ILE A 20 -23.99 7.49 -72.15
N GLU A 21 -25.05 6.77 -72.50
CA GLU A 21 -25.57 5.65 -71.73
C GLU A 21 -24.50 4.55 -71.65
N ASN A 22 -24.10 4.14 -70.44
CA ASN A 22 -24.20 2.75 -70.01
C ASN A 22 -23.69 2.56 -68.57
N THR A 23 -24.66 2.50 -67.66
CA THR A 23 -24.86 1.44 -66.66
C THR A 23 -23.79 0.34 -66.59
N SER A 24 -22.98 0.31 -65.52
CA SER A 24 -22.63 -0.91 -64.76
C SER A 24 -21.65 -0.65 -63.59
N ASN A 25 -21.96 0.22 -62.62
CA ASN A 25 -21.11 0.33 -61.41
C ASN A 25 -21.82 0.49 -60.06
N GLU A 26 -23.16 0.56 -60.00
CA GLU A 26 -23.86 0.77 -58.71
C GLU A 26 -24.07 -0.50 -57.88
N GLN A 27 -23.75 -1.69 -58.37
CA GLN A 27 -23.98 -2.93 -57.60
C GLN A 27 -22.77 -3.39 -56.75
N TRP A 28 -21.59 -2.77 -56.93
CA TRP A 28 -20.37 -3.10 -56.16
C TRP A 28 -20.10 -2.16 -54.98
N GLU A 29 -20.64 -0.93 -54.97
CA GLU A 29 -20.48 0.01 -53.85
C GLU A 29 -21.40 -0.29 -52.65
N GLY A 30 -22.54 -0.95 -52.89
CA GLY A 30 -23.46 -1.36 -51.81
C GLY A 30 -22.91 -2.49 -50.92
N GLN A 31 -22.17 -3.45 -51.48
CA GLN A 31 -21.60 -4.57 -50.71
C GLN A 31 -20.35 -4.19 -49.90
N PHE A 32 -19.54 -3.24 -50.37
CA PHE A 32 -18.38 -2.75 -49.60
C PHE A 32 -18.79 -1.89 -48.41
N LYS A 33 -19.91 -1.15 -48.50
CA LYS A 33 -20.39 -0.30 -47.42
C LYS A 33 -21.01 -1.10 -46.26
N VAL A 34 -21.65 -2.24 -46.56
CA VAL A 34 -22.19 -3.17 -45.54
C VAL A 34 -21.06 -3.95 -44.85
N ARG A 35 -20.05 -4.42 -45.61
CA ARG A 35 -18.91 -5.16 -45.05
C ARG A 35 -17.98 -4.28 -44.18
N GLY A 36 -17.91 -2.97 -44.46
CA GLY A 36 -17.19 -2.00 -43.61
C GLY A 36 -17.87 -1.74 -42.26
N TYR A 37 -19.21 -1.88 -42.19
CA TYR A 37 -19.99 -1.70 -40.96
C TYR A 37 -19.92 -2.92 -40.04
N GLU A 38 -19.92 -4.14 -40.60
CA GLU A 38 -19.73 -5.37 -39.81
C GLU A 38 -18.31 -5.45 -39.23
N LEU A 39 -17.29 -5.08 -40.00
CA LEU A 39 -15.89 -5.10 -39.55
C LEU A 39 -15.60 -4.05 -38.46
N SER A 40 -16.31 -2.90 -38.45
CA SER A 40 -16.13 -1.90 -37.39
C SER A 40 -16.71 -2.35 -36.05
N ASN A 41 -17.88 -3.00 -36.07
CA ASN A 41 -18.52 -3.53 -34.85
C ASN A 41 -17.68 -4.61 -34.17
N ASP A 42 -17.07 -5.51 -34.95
CA ASP A 42 -16.20 -6.57 -34.41
C ASP A 42 -14.95 -6.02 -33.73
N THR A 43 -14.38 -4.91 -34.25
CA THR A 43 -13.20 -4.27 -33.65
C THR A 43 -13.51 -3.50 -32.36
N GLU A 44 -14.68 -2.88 -32.27
CA GLU A 44 -15.12 -2.15 -31.08
C GLU A 44 -15.37 -3.12 -29.92
N ASP A 45 -16.10 -4.21 -30.17
CA ASP A 45 -16.38 -5.26 -29.18
C ASP A 45 -15.08 -5.91 -28.66
N LEU A 46 -14.09 -6.13 -29.52
CA LEU A 46 -12.79 -6.66 -29.12
C LEU A 46 -12.03 -5.72 -28.18
N SER A 47 -12.10 -4.39 -28.39
CA SER A 47 -11.41 -3.40 -27.56
C SER A 47 -12.01 -3.30 -26.15
N TRP A 48 -13.34 -3.33 -26.05
CA TRP A 48 -14.06 -3.33 -24.77
C TRP A 48 -13.79 -4.61 -23.98
N LYS A 49 -13.86 -5.78 -24.64
CA LYS A 49 -13.52 -7.08 -24.03
C LYS A 49 -12.13 -7.09 -23.42
N ARG A 50 -11.14 -6.49 -24.10
CA ARG A 50 -9.77 -6.35 -23.57
C ARG A 50 -9.71 -5.45 -22.34
N ALA A 51 -10.39 -4.30 -22.37
CA ALA A 51 -10.42 -3.40 -21.22
C ALA A 51 -11.09 -4.03 -20.01
N VAL A 52 -12.23 -4.70 -20.17
CA VAL A 52 -12.91 -5.43 -19.08
C VAL A 52 -12.01 -6.53 -18.54
N SER A 53 -11.37 -7.31 -19.42
CA SER A 53 -10.41 -8.34 -19.02
C SER A 53 -9.26 -7.74 -18.22
N TRP A 54 -8.72 -6.59 -18.67
CA TRP A 54 -7.65 -5.90 -17.96
C TRP A 54 -8.09 -5.43 -16.58
N ILE A 55 -9.28 -4.83 -16.44
CA ILE A 55 -9.84 -4.38 -15.16
C ILE A 55 -9.88 -5.56 -14.18
N LEU A 56 -10.46 -6.69 -14.61
CA LEU A 56 -10.59 -7.89 -13.78
C LEU A 56 -9.22 -8.46 -13.39
N PHE A 57 -8.34 -8.69 -14.36
CA PHE A 57 -7.03 -9.28 -14.09
C PHE A 57 -6.12 -8.37 -13.27
N SER A 58 -6.14 -7.05 -13.52
CA SER A 58 -5.39 -6.06 -12.74
C SER A 58 -5.88 -6.06 -11.29
N SER A 59 -7.19 -5.98 -11.08
CA SER A 59 -7.78 -5.97 -9.75
C SER A 59 -7.50 -7.25 -8.97
N VAL A 60 -7.67 -8.41 -9.60
CA VAL A 60 -7.36 -9.72 -8.98
C VAL A 60 -5.88 -9.78 -8.64
N SER A 61 -4.99 -9.44 -9.58
CA SER A 61 -3.54 -9.45 -9.35
C SER A 61 -3.14 -8.60 -8.14
N ILE A 62 -3.61 -7.35 -8.07
CA ILE A 62 -3.32 -6.42 -6.96
C ILE A 62 -3.79 -7.01 -5.63
N TYR A 63 -5.05 -7.45 -5.58
CA TYR A 63 -5.66 -7.98 -4.36
C TYR A 63 -4.99 -9.28 -3.90
N THR A 64 -4.75 -10.23 -4.81
CA THR A 64 -4.10 -11.51 -4.46
C THR A 64 -2.65 -11.33 -4.04
N ASN A 65 -1.91 -10.39 -4.63
CA ASN A 65 -0.55 -10.07 -4.17
C ASN A 65 -0.56 -9.52 -2.75
N LYS A 66 -1.54 -8.67 -2.40
CA LYS A 66 -1.69 -8.17 -1.03
C LYS A 66 -1.96 -9.31 -0.05
N LEU A 67 -2.89 -10.22 -0.39
CA LEU A 67 -3.19 -11.39 0.44
C LEU A 67 -1.95 -12.29 0.62
N LEU A 68 -1.26 -12.57 -0.48
CA LEU A 68 -0.04 -13.39 -0.49
C LEU A 68 1.05 -12.79 0.41
N LEU A 69 1.39 -11.52 0.20
CA LEU A 69 2.51 -10.84 0.87
C LEU A 69 2.24 -10.54 2.35
N VAL A 70 0.99 -10.30 2.74
CA VAL A 70 0.64 -9.84 4.10
C VAL A 70 -0.14 -10.88 4.88
N GLN A 71 -1.26 -11.37 4.35
CA GLN A 71 -2.15 -12.26 5.11
C GLN A 71 -1.62 -13.69 5.21
N HIS A 72 -0.91 -14.17 4.19
CA HIS A 72 -0.32 -15.51 4.16
C HIS A 72 1.19 -15.53 4.43
N GLY A 73 1.77 -14.41 4.88
CA GLY A 73 3.15 -14.35 5.36
C GLY A 73 4.25 -14.56 4.31
N PHE A 74 3.93 -14.51 3.00
CA PHE A 74 4.94 -14.69 1.95
C PHE A 74 5.71 -13.38 1.72
N HIS A 75 6.59 -13.00 2.65
CA HIS A 75 7.30 -11.71 2.67
C HIS A 75 8.48 -11.61 1.69
N TYR A 76 8.34 -12.12 0.46
CA TYR A 76 9.39 -12.19 -0.57
C TYR A 76 9.03 -11.42 -1.85
N PRO A 77 8.88 -10.08 -1.78
CA PRO A 77 8.42 -9.25 -2.89
C PRO A 77 9.33 -9.30 -4.13
N LEU A 78 10.65 -9.45 -3.96
CA LEU A 78 11.59 -9.55 -5.08
C LEU A 78 11.43 -10.89 -5.81
N THR A 79 11.21 -11.97 -5.07
CA THR A 79 10.95 -13.29 -5.65
C THR A 79 9.64 -13.31 -6.44
N VAL A 80 8.56 -12.73 -5.91
CA VAL A 80 7.28 -12.60 -6.64
C VAL A 80 7.51 -11.86 -7.96
N SER A 81 8.20 -10.73 -7.90
CA SER A 81 8.51 -9.91 -9.08
C SER A 81 9.34 -10.66 -10.13
N THR A 82 10.37 -11.38 -9.67
CA THR A 82 11.24 -12.19 -10.54
C THR A 82 10.44 -13.27 -11.23
N PHE A 83 9.57 -13.98 -10.50
CA PHE A 83 8.72 -15.02 -11.07
C PHE A 83 7.79 -14.47 -12.15
N TYR A 84 7.20 -13.30 -11.92
CA TYR A 84 6.34 -12.65 -12.91
C TYR A 84 7.10 -12.36 -14.19
N LEU A 85 8.33 -11.83 -14.10
CA LEU A 85 9.17 -11.53 -15.25
C LEU A 85 9.57 -12.80 -16.03
N VAL A 86 9.87 -13.90 -15.34
CA VAL A 86 10.10 -15.21 -15.98
C VAL A 86 8.86 -15.67 -16.73
N LEU A 87 7.69 -15.58 -16.11
CA LEU A 87 6.43 -16.00 -16.72
C LEU A 87 6.07 -15.12 -17.93
N PHE A 88 6.29 -13.81 -17.84
CA PHE A 88 6.12 -12.88 -18.96
C PHE A 88 7.10 -13.16 -20.11
N SER A 89 8.33 -13.59 -19.80
CA SER A 89 9.30 -14.03 -20.81
C SER A 89 8.77 -15.25 -21.58
N PHE A 90 8.25 -16.24 -20.86
CA PHE A 90 7.69 -17.45 -21.44
C PHE A 90 6.47 -17.15 -22.32
N THR A 91 5.54 -16.32 -21.85
CA THR A 91 4.34 -15.95 -22.62
C THR A 91 4.69 -15.12 -23.85
N SER A 92 5.65 -14.18 -23.73
CA SER A 92 6.15 -13.38 -24.86
C SER A 92 6.84 -14.26 -25.91
N PHE A 93 7.60 -15.27 -25.49
CA PHE A 93 8.23 -16.23 -26.38
C PHE A 93 7.21 -17.06 -27.17
N ILE A 94 6.17 -17.58 -26.48
CA ILE A 94 5.08 -18.33 -27.13
C ILE A 94 4.34 -17.43 -28.13
N ALA A 95 3.97 -16.21 -27.72
CA ALA A 95 3.27 -15.25 -28.58
C ALA A 95 4.09 -14.88 -29.81
N SER A 96 5.41 -14.71 -29.64
CA SER A 96 6.34 -14.46 -30.75
C SER A 96 6.34 -15.63 -31.75
N LYS A 97 6.52 -16.88 -31.27
CA LYS A 97 6.52 -18.08 -32.12
C LYS A 97 5.23 -18.26 -32.91
N TYR A 98 4.08 -18.04 -32.27
CA TYR A 98 2.78 -18.14 -32.95
C TYR A 98 2.66 -17.09 -34.06
N LYS A 99 3.12 -15.86 -33.82
CA LYS A 99 3.07 -14.78 -34.81
C LYS A 99 4.06 -14.99 -35.97
N THR A 100 5.25 -15.53 -35.71
CA THR A 100 6.23 -15.86 -36.77
C THR A 100 5.73 -16.98 -37.67
N SER A 101 4.95 -17.94 -37.13
CA SER A 101 4.31 -19.01 -37.92
C SER A 101 3.30 -18.50 -38.97
N VAL A 102 2.79 -17.29 -38.80
CA VAL A 102 1.74 -16.69 -39.64
C VAL A 102 2.30 -15.69 -40.66
N ILE A 103 3.55 -15.21 -40.48
CA ILE A 103 4.14 -14.15 -41.29
C ILE A 103 5.32 -14.70 -42.10
N ASN A 104 5.28 -14.50 -43.42
CA ASN A 104 6.28 -14.98 -44.38
C ASN A 104 7.74 -14.69 -43.94
N PRO A 105 8.62 -15.71 -43.82
CA PRO A 105 9.97 -15.56 -43.29
C PRO A 105 10.89 -14.67 -44.15
N ASP A 106 10.56 -14.47 -45.42
CA ASP A 106 11.39 -13.72 -46.39
C ASP A 106 11.47 -12.20 -46.15
N ARG A 107 10.67 -11.64 -45.23
CA ARG A 107 10.73 -10.20 -44.88
C ARG A 107 11.59 -9.86 -43.66
N ALA A 108 12.09 -10.84 -42.90
CA ALA A 108 12.71 -10.59 -41.60
C ALA A 108 14.21 -10.20 -41.64
N VAL A 109 14.89 -10.38 -42.79
CA VAL A 109 16.36 -10.31 -42.84
C VAL A 109 16.91 -8.89 -43.10
N ASN A 110 16.09 -7.94 -43.58
CA ASN A 110 16.58 -6.61 -43.99
C ASN A 110 16.26 -5.45 -43.02
N SER A 111 15.66 -5.67 -41.85
CA SER A 111 15.15 -4.57 -41.00
C SER A 111 16.04 -4.13 -39.84
N PHE A 112 17.28 -4.62 -39.71
CA PHE A 112 18.24 -4.18 -38.68
C PHE A 112 19.13 -3.02 -39.15
N GLN A 113 18.60 -2.09 -39.95
CA GLN A 113 19.31 -0.85 -40.21
C GLN A 113 19.31 0.01 -38.94
N PHE A 114 20.52 0.21 -38.42
CA PHE A 114 20.92 0.91 -37.19
C PHE A 114 20.62 2.42 -37.19
N ALA A 115 19.54 2.85 -37.85
CA ALA A 115 19.23 4.23 -38.16
C ALA A 115 18.05 4.78 -37.34
N ARG A 116 18.23 4.86 -36.01
CA ARG A 116 17.90 6.05 -35.19
C ARG A 116 18.30 5.80 -33.72
N SER A 117 19.54 6.14 -33.38
CA SER A 117 20.09 6.03 -32.01
C SER A 117 19.19 6.66 -30.93
N ARG A 118 18.46 7.73 -31.27
CA ARG A 118 17.62 8.48 -30.32
C ARG A 118 16.37 7.73 -29.86
N ILE A 119 15.73 6.92 -30.71
CA ILE A 119 14.53 6.15 -30.31
C ILE A 119 14.93 5.06 -29.30
N TRP A 120 16.05 4.38 -29.57
CA TRP A 120 16.57 3.34 -28.68
C TRP A 120 16.91 3.83 -27.28
N ILE A 121 17.43 5.05 -27.14
CA ILE A 121 17.70 5.65 -25.82
C ILE A 121 16.42 5.74 -24.99
N TRP A 122 15.33 6.28 -25.56
CA TRP A 122 14.06 6.40 -24.85
C TRP A 122 13.40 5.04 -24.58
N MET A 123 13.54 4.07 -25.49
CA MET A 123 13.08 2.71 -25.29
C MET A 123 13.82 2.00 -24.15
N ILE A 124 15.14 2.16 -24.07
CA ILE A 124 15.96 1.63 -22.96
C ILE A 124 15.52 2.25 -21.64
N LEU A 125 15.34 3.58 -21.59
CA LEU A 125 14.89 4.28 -20.39
C LEU A 125 13.47 3.86 -19.98
N ALA A 126 12.53 3.72 -20.92
CA ALA A 126 11.20 3.20 -20.66
C ALA A 126 11.27 1.78 -20.09
N SER A 127 12.12 0.93 -20.68
CA SER A 127 12.28 -0.47 -20.27
C SER A 127 12.84 -0.58 -18.86
N PHE A 128 13.86 0.21 -18.54
CA PHE A 128 14.50 0.28 -17.23
C PHE A 128 13.53 0.78 -16.14
N THR A 129 12.83 1.88 -16.40
CA THR A 129 11.86 2.43 -15.42
C THR A 129 10.69 1.47 -15.18
N SER A 130 10.21 0.78 -16.21
CA SER A 130 9.23 -0.31 -16.07
C SER A 130 9.75 -1.45 -15.19
N ALA A 131 10.99 -1.91 -15.45
CA ALA A 131 11.63 -2.99 -14.72
C ALA A 131 11.84 -2.67 -13.22
N VAL A 132 12.14 -1.41 -12.89
CA VAL A 132 12.26 -0.93 -11.50
C VAL A 132 10.90 -0.82 -10.82
N SER A 133 9.84 -0.46 -11.55
CA SER A 133 8.53 -0.18 -10.96
C SER A 133 7.85 -1.39 -10.32
N LEU A 134 8.03 -2.59 -10.88
CA LEU A 134 7.39 -3.82 -10.39
C LEU A 134 7.87 -4.26 -8.99
N PRO A 135 9.18 -4.44 -8.73
CA PRO A 135 9.66 -4.80 -7.39
C PRO A 135 9.33 -3.73 -6.35
N LEU A 136 9.45 -2.44 -6.71
CA LEU A 136 9.04 -1.36 -5.82
C LEU A 136 7.54 -1.38 -5.49
N LEU A 137 6.69 -1.78 -6.45
CA LEU A 137 5.27 -1.95 -6.18
C LEU A 137 5.01 -3.12 -5.22
N MET A 138 5.72 -4.25 -5.36
CA MET A 138 5.57 -5.38 -4.45
C MET A 138 6.03 -5.01 -3.03
N GLU A 139 7.12 -4.26 -2.90
CA GLU A 139 7.56 -3.67 -1.63
C GLU A 139 6.51 -2.71 -1.03
N ALA A 140 5.89 -1.88 -1.87
CA ALA A 140 4.81 -0.99 -1.44
C ALA A 140 3.58 -1.77 -0.93
N LEU A 141 3.20 -2.87 -1.61
CA LEU A 141 2.12 -3.76 -1.19
C LEU A 141 2.41 -4.44 0.14
N LEU A 142 3.67 -4.78 0.41
CA LEU A 142 4.11 -5.32 1.69
C LEU A 142 4.02 -4.28 2.82
N HIS A 143 4.52 -3.06 2.57
CA HIS A 143 4.73 -2.05 3.62
C HIS A 143 3.58 -1.08 3.88
N ILE A 144 2.66 -0.87 2.92
CA ILE A 144 1.45 -0.06 3.13
C ILE A 144 0.32 -1.00 3.50
N SER A 145 -0.15 -0.94 4.76
CA SER A 145 -1.20 -1.85 5.26
C SER A 145 -2.51 -1.71 4.48
N SER A 146 -2.92 -0.47 4.18
CA SER A 146 -4.17 -0.14 3.48
C SER A 146 -4.05 -0.30 1.97
N LEU A 147 -4.55 -1.42 1.43
CA LEU A 147 -4.64 -1.64 -0.02
C LEU A 147 -5.46 -0.54 -0.75
N PRO A 148 -6.59 -0.06 -0.21
CA PRO A 148 -7.33 1.05 -0.81
C PRO A 148 -6.47 2.30 -1.06
N VAL A 149 -5.58 2.66 -0.12
CA VAL A 149 -4.72 3.84 -0.28
C VAL A 149 -3.69 3.66 -1.39
N ILE A 150 -3.11 2.47 -1.53
CA ILE A 150 -2.19 2.17 -2.65
C ILE A 150 -2.89 2.40 -3.98
N VAL A 151 -4.09 1.83 -4.15
CA VAL A 151 -4.81 1.95 -5.44
C VAL A 151 -5.36 3.35 -5.67
N MET A 152 -5.62 4.13 -4.62
CA MET A 152 -5.96 5.56 -4.72
C MET A 152 -4.79 6.44 -5.18
N CYS A 153 -3.55 5.95 -5.08
CA CYS A 153 -2.34 6.67 -5.50
C CYS A 153 -2.00 6.54 -6.99
N PHE A 154 -2.75 5.75 -7.77
CA PHE A 154 -2.50 5.63 -9.21
C PHE A 154 -2.46 6.96 -10.00
N PRO A 155 -3.15 8.07 -9.60
CA PRO A 155 -3.01 9.36 -10.27
C PRO A 155 -1.56 9.89 -10.31
N ILE A 156 -0.69 9.45 -9.39
CA ILE A 156 0.75 9.76 -9.40
C ILE A 156 1.41 9.33 -10.73
N VAL A 157 0.96 8.23 -11.34
CA VAL A 157 1.46 7.75 -12.64
C VAL A 157 1.29 8.82 -13.72
N TYR A 158 0.10 9.41 -13.80
CA TYR A 158 -0.23 10.42 -14.80
C TYR A 158 0.38 11.79 -14.48
N LEU A 159 0.53 12.11 -13.18
CA LEU A 159 1.29 13.27 -12.72
C LEU A 159 2.74 13.19 -13.19
N ALA A 160 3.40 12.06 -12.94
CA ALA A 160 4.78 11.83 -13.36
C ALA A 160 4.93 11.79 -14.89
N GLU A 161 3.99 11.18 -15.61
CA GLU A 161 3.94 11.21 -17.08
C GLU A 161 3.87 12.65 -17.61
N SER A 162 2.95 13.46 -17.07
CA SER A 162 2.73 14.85 -17.50
C SER A 162 3.95 15.74 -17.23
N ILE A 163 4.55 15.64 -16.04
CA ILE A 163 5.77 16.38 -15.67
C ILE A 163 6.94 15.95 -16.57
N SER A 164 7.08 14.66 -16.84
CA SER A 164 8.17 14.13 -17.66
C SER A 164 8.04 14.58 -19.11
N LEU A 165 6.83 14.55 -19.69
CA LEU A 165 6.59 15.10 -21.02
C LEU A 165 6.85 16.60 -21.06
N PHE A 166 6.46 17.35 -20.03
CA PHE A 166 6.77 18.78 -19.94
C PHE A 166 8.28 19.04 -19.93
N ILE A 167 9.06 18.27 -19.16
CA ILE A 167 10.52 18.43 -19.07
C ILE A 167 11.21 17.99 -20.36
N PHE A 168 10.95 16.77 -20.83
CA PHE A 168 11.73 16.13 -21.91
C PHE A 168 11.21 16.42 -23.33
N SER A 169 9.93 16.75 -23.50
CA SER A 169 9.35 17.13 -24.81
C SER A 169 9.36 18.64 -25.06
N SER A 170 9.82 19.44 -24.08
CA SER A 170 9.92 20.91 -24.17
C SER A 170 10.73 21.42 -25.37
N SER A 171 11.63 20.61 -25.93
CA SER A 171 12.40 20.98 -27.13
C SER A 171 11.62 20.91 -28.44
N TYR A 172 10.39 20.34 -28.49
CA TYR A 172 9.66 20.10 -29.75
C TYR A 172 8.28 20.77 -29.88
N ARG A 173 7.66 21.26 -28.81
CA ARG A 173 6.37 21.97 -28.86
C ARG A 173 6.42 23.25 -28.03
N HIS A 174 5.73 24.30 -28.48
CA HIS A 174 5.47 25.51 -27.69
C HIS A 174 5.00 25.12 -26.28
N GLN A 175 5.75 25.59 -25.27
CA GLN A 175 5.54 25.28 -23.87
C GLN A 175 4.13 25.72 -23.45
N LYS A 176 3.23 24.76 -23.27
CA LYS A 176 2.04 25.00 -22.46
C LYS A 176 2.49 24.98 -21.00
N PRO A 177 2.11 25.97 -20.17
CA PRO A 177 2.42 25.93 -18.76
C PRO A 177 1.84 24.67 -18.11
N LEU A 178 2.45 24.25 -17.01
CA LEU A 178 1.97 23.13 -16.20
C LEU A 178 0.50 23.38 -15.84
N SER A 179 -0.37 22.42 -16.14
CA SER A 179 -1.82 22.61 -15.98
C SER A 179 -2.21 22.68 -14.50
N LEU A 180 -3.25 23.45 -14.18
CA LEU A 180 -3.78 23.54 -12.81
C LEU A 180 -4.25 22.16 -12.32
N GLU A 181 -4.72 21.33 -13.24
CA GLU A 181 -5.10 19.94 -13.03
C GLU A 181 -3.92 19.10 -12.51
N THR A 182 -2.71 19.29 -13.05
CA THR A 182 -1.50 18.60 -12.60
C THR A 182 -1.17 18.95 -11.14
N LEU A 183 -1.31 20.21 -10.75
CA LEU A 183 -1.15 20.65 -9.35
C LEU A 183 -2.25 20.07 -8.45
N GLY A 184 -3.49 20.02 -8.95
CA GLY A 184 -4.63 19.42 -8.26
C GLY A 184 -4.44 17.93 -7.96
N ILE A 185 -3.85 17.17 -8.90
CA ILE A 185 -3.49 15.76 -8.69
C ILE A 185 -2.44 15.64 -7.59
N ALA A 186 -1.34 16.40 -7.68
CA ALA A 186 -0.26 16.36 -6.70
C ALA A 186 -0.75 16.69 -5.27
N PHE A 187 -1.58 17.73 -5.14
CA PHE A 187 -2.20 18.09 -3.87
C PHE A 187 -3.10 16.96 -3.36
N SER A 188 -3.97 16.42 -4.20
CA SER A 188 -4.93 15.38 -3.83
C SER A 188 -4.23 14.08 -3.39
N THR A 189 -3.22 13.62 -4.12
CA THR A 189 -2.45 12.42 -3.76
C THR A 189 -1.66 12.62 -2.47
N THR A 190 -1.17 13.84 -2.23
CA THR A 190 -0.51 14.19 -0.95
C THR A 190 -1.51 14.12 0.20
N VAL A 191 -2.74 14.63 0.02
CA VAL A 191 -3.81 14.53 1.03
C VAL A 191 -4.19 13.08 1.30
N ILE A 192 -4.23 12.22 0.28
CA ILE A 192 -4.53 10.78 0.43
C ILE A 192 -3.48 10.12 1.33
N LEU A 193 -2.19 10.33 1.04
CA LEU A 193 -1.09 9.76 1.82
C LEU A 193 -1.00 10.39 3.22
N TYR A 194 -1.21 11.69 3.35
CA TYR A 194 -1.14 12.38 4.65
C TYR A 194 -2.19 11.89 5.65
N ASN A 195 -3.36 11.45 5.17
CA ASN A 195 -4.42 10.90 6.00
C ASN A 195 -4.34 9.37 6.15
N GLU A 196 -3.30 8.72 5.60
CA GLU A 196 -3.10 7.28 5.83
C GLU A 196 -2.57 7.06 7.25
N TYR A 197 -3.39 6.41 8.05
CA TYR A 197 -3.13 6.21 9.48
C TYR A 197 -2.02 5.19 9.74
N ARG A 198 -1.73 4.27 8.83
CA ARG A 198 -0.65 3.26 8.96
C ARG A 198 0.45 3.45 7.94
N LEU A 199 0.85 4.70 7.74
CA LEU A 199 1.90 5.03 6.80
C LEU A 199 3.26 4.64 7.36
N THR A 200 4.08 3.97 6.55
CA THR A 200 5.45 3.57 6.89
C THR A 200 6.43 4.24 5.93
N VAL A 201 7.65 4.54 6.40
CA VAL A 201 8.69 5.16 5.56
C VAL A 201 9.02 4.32 4.32
N PRO A 202 9.28 2.99 4.43
CA PRO A 202 9.50 2.16 3.26
C PRO A 202 8.29 2.14 2.31
N GLY A 203 7.06 2.09 2.87
CA GLY A 203 5.84 2.14 2.09
C GLY A 203 5.72 3.40 1.23
N ILE A 204 6.02 4.58 1.79
CA ILE A 204 6.02 5.85 1.04
C ILE A 204 7.08 5.81 -0.06
N ILE A 205 8.33 5.46 0.29
CA ILE A 205 9.45 5.50 -0.66
C ILE A 205 9.17 4.54 -1.82
N CYS A 206 8.89 3.28 -1.52
CA CYS A 206 8.64 2.27 -2.54
C CYS A 206 7.37 2.56 -3.34
N GLY A 207 6.28 2.94 -2.68
CA GLY A 207 5.00 3.22 -3.34
C GLY A 207 5.06 4.43 -4.28
N VAL A 208 5.50 5.59 -3.78
CA VAL A 208 5.57 6.82 -4.59
C VAL A 208 6.59 6.65 -5.71
N VAL A 209 7.77 6.07 -5.45
CA VAL A 209 8.77 5.82 -6.50
C VAL A 209 8.26 4.83 -7.54
N ALA A 210 7.57 3.75 -7.14
CA ALA A 210 6.96 2.82 -8.09
C ALA A 210 6.04 3.56 -9.07
N PHE A 211 5.06 4.33 -8.57
CA PHE A 211 4.13 5.08 -9.42
C PHE A 211 4.83 6.13 -10.28
N MET A 212 5.84 6.83 -9.76
CA MET A 212 6.64 7.77 -10.56
C MET A 212 7.39 7.06 -11.69
N MET A 213 7.96 5.89 -11.44
CA MET A 213 8.66 5.08 -12.46
C MET A 213 7.69 4.55 -13.52
N MET A 214 6.47 4.17 -13.14
CA MET A 214 5.43 3.82 -14.12
C MET A 214 5.07 5.03 -15.01
N GLY A 215 4.96 6.23 -14.45
CA GLY A 215 4.69 7.46 -15.20
C GLY A 215 5.83 7.86 -16.13
N LEU A 216 7.08 7.76 -15.65
CA LEU A 216 8.29 7.97 -16.45
C LEU A 216 8.35 6.99 -17.63
N CYS A 217 8.10 5.70 -17.37
CA CYS A 217 8.03 4.67 -18.40
C CYS A 217 7.05 5.08 -19.51
N ARG A 218 5.86 5.56 -19.16
CA ARG A 218 4.85 6.01 -20.12
C ARG A 218 5.29 7.24 -20.91
N ALA A 219 5.88 8.23 -20.25
CA ALA A 219 6.38 9.42 -20.92
C ALA A 219 7.48 9.08 -21.93
N PHE A 220 8.46 8.26 -21.53
CA PHE A 220 9.54 7.84 -22.42
C PHE A 220 9.05 7.01 -23.60
N LEU A 221 8.08 6.11 -23.37
CA LEU A 221 7.49 5.35 -24.45
C LEU A 221 6.70 6.25 -25.41
N THR A 222 5.96 7.23 -24.90
CA THR A 222 5.24 8.22 -25.73
C THR A 222 6.23 9.01 -26.59
N ILE A 223 7.34 9.50 -26.01
CA ILE A 223 8.39 10.21 -26.75
C ILE A 223 9.05 9.31 -27.81
N ALA A 224 9.29 8.04 -27.49
CA ALA A 224 9.88 7.08 -28.42
C ALA A 224 8.97 6.84 -29.63
N LEU A 225 7.67 6.64 -29.40
CA LEU A 225 6.67 6.33 -30.42
C LEU A 225 6.29 7.55 -31.27
N ASP A 226 6.25 8.75 -30.68
CA ASP A 226 6.06 9.99 -31.43
C ASP A 226 7.15 10.18 -32.50
N GLY A 227 8.37 9.68 -32.26
CA GLY A 227 9.45 9.67 -33.25
C GLY A 227 9.29 8.64 -34.37
N VAL A 228 8.42 7.63 -34.20
CA VAL A 228 8.20 6.48 -35.12
C VAL A 228 6.98 6.70 -36.02
N ASN A 229 5.99 7.51 -35.60
CA ASN A 229 4.72 7.78 -36.30
C ASN A 229 4.82 8.31 -37.76
N ALA A 230 6.01 8.40 -38.36
CA ALA A 230 6.20 8.58 -39.79
C ALA A 230 6.03 7.28 -40.61
N ASN A 231 6.16 6.08 -40.02
CA ASN A 231 6.05 4.79 -40.71
C ASN A 231 5.16 3.78 -39.93
N GLU A 232 3.87 3.68 -40.29
CA GLU A 232 2.86 2.83 -39.59
C GLU A 232 3.21 1.33 -39.51
N HIS A 233 4.13 0.82 -40.32
CA HIS A 233 4.42 -0.62 -40.41
C HIS A 233 5.46 -1.16 -39.40
N GLU A 234 6.17 -0.31 -38.64
CA GLU A 234 7.28 -0.74 -37.76
C GLU A 234 6.92 -0.80 -36.25
N SER A 235 5.76 -0.27 -35.84
CA SER A 235 5.35 -0.17 -34.43
C SER A 235 5.44 -1.48 -33.61
N PRO A 236 5.00 -2.66 -34.11
CA PRO A 236 5.03 -3.89 -33.33
C PRO A 236 6.45 -4.35 -32.93
N SER A 237 7.46 -4.02 -33.73
CA SER A 237 8.86 -4.40 -33.47
C SER A 237 9.42 -3.69 -32.24
N TYR A 238 9.11 -2.39 -32.09
CA TYR A 238 9.54 -1.58 -30.96
C TYR A 238 8.93 -2.05 -29.64
N TYR A 239 7.64 -2.42 -29.64
CA TYR A 239 6.99 -2.98 -28.46
C TYR A 239 7.63 -4.29 -28.00
N HIS A 240 7.94 -5.19 -28.94
CA HIS A 240 8.67 -6.42 -28.60
C HIS A 240 10.05 -6.11 -27.99
N ALA A 241 10.78 -5.14 -28.54
CA ALA A 241 12.07 -4.73 -27.98
C ALA A 241 11.95 -4.15 -26.57
N TYR A 242 10.96 -3.28 -26.32
CA TYR A 242 10.64 -2.79 -24.97
C TYR A 242 10.36 -3.93 -24.00
N ILE A 243 9.47 -4.85 -24.38
CA ILE A 243 9.10 -5.99 -23.54
C ILE A 243 10.32 -6.85 -23.20
N SER A 244 11.13 -7.20 -24.20
CA SER A 244 12.35 -8.00 -23.99
C SER A 244 13.37 -7.29 -23.10
N MET A 245 13.60 -5.99 -23.30
CA MET A 245 14.51 -5.21 -22.46
C MET A 245 13.99 -5.07 -21.02
N THR A 246 12.69 -4.85 -20.82
CA THR A 246 12.08 -4.80 -19.48
C THR A 246 12.26 -6.12 -18.75
N ILE A 247 12.09 -7.26 -19.43
CA ILE A 247 12.32 -8.58 -18.84
C ILE A 247 13.80 -8.73 -18.43
N ILE A 248 14.74 -8.41 -19.31
CA ILE A 248 16.18 -8.54 -19.03
C ILE A 248 16.57 -7.65 -17.84
N PHE A 249 16.23 -6.36 -17.87
CA PHE A 249 16.51 -5.45 -16.76
C PHE A 249 15.80 -5.89 -15.49
N GLY A 250 14.55 -6.33 -15.58
CA GLY A 250 13.78 -6.80 -14.44
C GLY A 250 14.42 -8.00 -13.76
N LEU A 251 14.88 -8.99 -14.53
CA LEU A 251 15.57 -10.17 -13.99
C LEU A 251 16.89 -9.80 -13.32
N LEU A 252 17.61 -8.79 -13.83
CA LEU A 252 18.82 -8.28 -13.17
C LEU A 252 18.50 -7.52 -11.88
N ILE A 253 17.47 -6.66 -11.89
CA ILE A 253 17.12 -5.77 -10.78
C ILE A 253 16.40 -6.51 -9.65
N SER A 254 15.56 -7.49 -9.97
CA SER A 254 14.81 -8.27 -8.96
C SER A 254 15.43 -9.63 -8.68
N GLY A 255 15.92 -10.33 -9.71
CA GLY A 255 16.40 -11.71 -9.56
C GLY A 255 17.72 -11.82 -8.79
N PHE A 256 18.68 -10.92 -9.04
CA PHE A 256 19.93 -10.92 -8.29
C PHE A 256 19.72 -10.58 -6.80
N PRO A 257 19.02 -9.48 -6.44
CA PRO A 257 18.69 -9.20 -5.04
C PRO A 257 17.81 -10.26 -4.37
N ALA A 258 16.85 -10.87 -5.08
CA ALA A 258 16.07 -11.99 -4.54
C ALA A 258 16.99 -13.15 -4.14
N PHE A 259 17.95 -13.51 -5.00
CA PHE A 259 18.89 -14.58 -4.70
C PHE A 259 19.80 -14.27 -3.50
N THR A 260 20.24 -13.02 -3.33
CA THR A 260 21.18 -12.65 -2.26
C THR A 260 20.52 -12.29 -0.93
N HIS A 261 19.35 -11.65 -0.96
CA HIS A 261 18.67 -11.12 0.23
C HIS A 261 17.45 -11.95 0.65
N GLU A 262 16.81 -12.65 -0.27
CA GLU A 262 15.66 -13.53 0.00
C GLU A 262 16.04 -15.02 -0.05
N ALA A 263 17.34 -15.35 0.09
CA ALA A 263 17.87 -16.72 -0.03
C ALA A 263 17.17 -17.77 0.86
N ASN A 264 16.61 -17.33 1.99
CA ASN A 264 15.86 -18.18 2.93
C ASN A 264 14.63 -18.84 2.28
N ILE A 265 14.16 -18.34 1.13
CA ILE A 265 13.05 -18.95 0.39
C ILE A 265 13.33 -20.40 -0.04
N VAL A 266 14.59 -20.80 -0.19
CA VAL A 266 14.95 -22.19 -0.56
C VAL A 266 14.54 -23.17 0.55
N HIS A 267 14.47 -22.70 1.79
CA HIS A 267 14.02 -23.48 2.94
C HIS A 267 12.54 -23.29 3.26
N PHE A 268 11.86 -22.36 2.55
CA PHE A 268 10.44 -22.12 2.73
C PHE A 268 9.62 -23.27 2.15
N ARG A 269 8.85 -23.94 3.00
CA ARG A 269 7.91 -24.99 2.58
C ARG A 269 6.52 -24.38 2.42
N PRO A 270 6.09 -24.07 1.19
CA PRO A 270 4.84 -23.35 1.01
C PRO A 270 3.65 -24.24 1.41
N ARG A 271 2.73 -23.66 2.17
CA ARG A 271 1.41 -24.24 2.40
C ARG A 271 0.58 -24.18 1.10
N TRP A 272 -0.42 -25.04 0.98
CA TRP A 272 -1.24 -25.15 -0.25
C TRP A 272 -1.98 -23.86 -0.61
N ASP A 273 -2.44 -23.11 0.39
CA ASP A 273 -3.07 -21.79 0.24
C ASP A 273 -2.12 -20.78 -0.43
N ILE A 274 -0.85 -20.77 -0.05
CA ILE A 274 0.18 -19.92 -0.66
C ILE A 274 0.40 -20.29 -2.11
N VAL A 275 0.51 -21.59 -2.43
CA VAL A 275 0.70 -22.07 -3.81
C VAL A 275 -0.47 -21.66 -4.70
N VAL A 276 -1.71 -21.83 -4.23
CA VAL A 276 -2.92 -21.45 -4.97
C VAL A 276 -2.98 -19.94 -5.20
N LEU A 277 -2.75 -19.14 -4.16
CA LEU A 277 -2.74 -17.68 -4.29
C LEU A 277 -1.65 -17.19 -5.23
N PHE A 278 -0.46 -17.78 -5.15
CA PHE A 278 0.65 -17.47 -6.05
C PHE A 278 0.26 -17.76 -7.50
N PHE A 279 -0.36 -18.91 -7.78
CA PHE A 279 -0.84 -19.26 -9.12
C PHE A 279 -1.91 -18.29 -9.65
N ILE A 280 -2.89 -17.91 -8.82
CA ILE A 280 -3.93 -16.93 -9.20
C ILE A 280 -3.30 -15.57 -9.48
N ALA A 281 -2.38 -15.13 -8.61
CA ALA A 281 -1.70 -13.85 -8.74
C ALA A 281 -0.84 -13.80 -10.01
N SER A 282 -0.05 -14.84 -10.29
CA SER A 282 0.74 -14.98 -11.51
C SER A 282 -0.12 -15.01 -12.77
N SER A 283 -1.19 -15.82 -12.78
CA SER A 283 -2.10 -15.93 -13.92
C SER A 283 -2.79 -14.60 -14.23
N SER A 284 -3.19 -13.88 -13.18
CA SER A 284 -3.83 -12.56 -13.30
C SER A 284 -2.82 -11.49 -13.73
N ALA A 285 -1.57 -11.54 -13.26
CA ALA A 285 -0.51 -10.66 -13.75
C ALA A 285 -0.26 -10.87 -15.25
N VAL A 286 -0.18 -12.12 -15.72
CA VAL A 286 -0.11 -12.46 -17.16
C VAL A 286 -1.32 -11.96 -17.92
N GLY A 287 -2.53 -12.22 -17.42
CA GLY A 287 -3.77 -11.73 -18.03
C GLY A 287 -3.77 -10.21 -18.16
N THR A 288 -3.25 -9.49 -17.17
CA THR A 288 -3.09 -8.02 -17.19
C THR A 288 -2.10 -7.60 -18.28
N ALA A 289 -0.94 -8.23 -18.35
CA ALA A 289 0.09 -7.88 -19.33
C ALA A 289 -0.34 -8.14 -20.78
N VAL A 290 -1.07 -9.24 -21.01
CA VAL A 290 -1.58 -9.59 -22.34
C VAL A 290 -2.74 -8.69 -22.76
N SER A 291 -3.62 -8.30 -21.85
CA SER A 291 -4.83 -7.52 -22.18
C SER A 291 -4.57 -6.01 -22.35
N GLY A 292 -3.61 -5.43 -21.63
CA GLY A 292 -3.28 -3.99 -21.66
C GLY A 292 -1.89 -3.63 -22.20
N THR A 293 -1.22 -4.61 -22.82
CA THR A 293 0.13 -4.53 -23.41
C THR A 293 1.16 -3.84 -22.50
N SER A 294 1.08 -4.03 -21.18
CA SER A 294 2.02 -3.41 -20.23
C SER A 294 2.29 -4.30 -19.03
N PHE A 295 3.52 -4.23 -18.52
CA PHE A 295 3.90 -4.76 -17.21
C PHE A 295 3.35 -3.90 -16.06
N LEU A 296 2.66 -2.80 -16.37
CA LEU A 296 2.23 -1.79 -15.43
C LEU A 296 0.81 -2.14 -14.94
N VAL A 297 0.74 -2.81 -13.79
CA VAL A 297 -0.50 -3.35 -13.23
C VAL A 297 -1.59 -2.28 -13.03
N TYR A 298 -1.23 -1.02 -12.79
CA TYR A 298 -2.17 0.09 -12.56
C TYR A 298 -2.52 0.92 -13.78
N SER A 299 -1.79 0.74 -14.89
CA SER A 299 -1.83 1.69 -15.99
C SER A 299 -1.58 0.98 -17.32
N PRO A 300 -2.63 0.67 -18.11
CA PRO A 300 -2.43 0.08 -19.42
C PRO A 300 -1.67 1.08 -20.32
N ILE A 301 -0.70 0.58 -21.07
CA ILE A 301 0.07 1.38 -22.03
C ILE A 301 -0.74 1.53 -23.32
N GLU A 302 -1.29 0.42 -23.83
CA GLU A 302 -2.21 0.40 -24.96
C GLU A 302 -3.24 -0.72 -24.79
N ILE A 303 -4.49 -0.45 -25.14
CA ILE A 303 -5.53 -1.49 -25.29
C ILE A 303 -5.72 -1.83 -26.80
N SER A 304 -4.88 -1.22 -27.66
CA SER A 304 -4.90 -1.19 -29.15
C SER A 304 -6.17 -0.53 -29.72
N ALA A 305 -6.07 0.58 -30.47
CA ALA A 305 -5.78 0.65 -31.91
C ALA A 305 -6.94 0.14 -32.80
N GLY A 306 -8.01 0.93 -32.85
CA GLY A 306 -9.04 0.87 -33.88
C GLY A 306 -9.58 2.28 -34.09
N LYS A 307 -9.64 2.75 -35.34
CA LYS A 307 -9.97 4.13 -35.76
C LYS A 307 -11.42 4.58 -35.44
N SER A 308 -12.13 3.92 -34.52
CA SER A 308 -13.57 4.13 -34.33
C SER A 308 -14.10 3.79 -32.93
N LEU A 309 -13.38 4.11 -31.85
CA LEU A 309 -14.07 4.39 -30.58
C LEU A 309 -15.02 5.60 -30.78
N PRO A 310 -16.06 5.82 -29.95
CA PRO A 310 -17.01 6.91 -30.16
C PRO A 310 -16.23 8.21 -30.36
N ARG A 311 -16.35 8.80 -31.56
CA ARG A 311 -15.49 9.89 -32.09
C ARG A 311 -15.39 11.12 -31.18
N ASN A 312 -16.15 11.16 -30.09
CA ASN A 312 -16.36 12.29 -29.23
C ASN A 312 -15.64 12.19 -27.88
N LEU A 313 -15.09 11.03 -27.47
CA LEU A 313 -14.34 10.92 -26.22
C LEU A 313 -12.83 11.15 -26.46
N PRO A 314 -12.19 12.08 -25.72
CA PRO A 314 -10.74 12.23 -25.79
C PRO A 314 -10.06 10.95 -25.30
N PHE A 315 -9.13 10.43 -26.11
CA PHE A 315 -8.22 9.31 -25.77
C PHE A 315 -7.67 9.29 -24.32
N PRO A 316 -7.34 10.43 -23.67
CA PRO A 316 -6.91 10.41 -22.26
C PRO A 316 -7.99 9.97 -21.25
N VAL A 317 -9.28 10.20 -21.52
CA VAL A 317 -10.37 9.91 -20.55
C VAL A 317 -10.57 8.41 -20.36
N TRP A 318 -10.50 7.64 -21.44
CA TRP A 318 -10.69 6.19 -21.40
C TRP A 318 -9.64 5.47 -20.56
N ARG A 319 -8.36 5.86 -20.67
CA ARG A 319 -7.28 5.27 -19.87
C ARG A 319 -7.52 5.50 -18.37
N VAL A 320 -7.95 6.71 -18.00
CA VAL A 320 -8.28 7.07 -16.62
C VAL A 320 -9.47 6.25 -16.12
N PHE A 321 -10.47 6.04 -16.97
CA PHE A 321 -11.64 5.22 -16.63
C PHE A 321 -11.27 3.76 -16.35
N VAL A 322 -10.44 3.15 -17.19
CA VAL A 322 -9.99 1.74 -17.03
C VAL A 322 -9.19 1.57 -15.73
N SER A 323 -8.19 2.42 -15.49
CA SER A 323 -7.42 2.39 -14.24
C SER A 323 -8.29 2.69 -13.01
N GLY A 324 -9.14 3.71 -13.09
CA GLY A 324 -10.05 4.09 -12.00
C GLY A 324 -11.07 3.01 -11.66
N SER A 325 -11.54 2.26 -12.66
CA SER A 325 -12.46 1.12 -12.48
C SER A 325 -11.76 -0.05 -11.79
N SER A 326 -10.51 -0.35 -12.17
CA SER A 326 -9.70 -1.36 -11.46
C SER A 326 -9.47 -0.94 -10.00
N SER A 327 -9.07 0.31 -9.75
CA SER A 327 -8.92 0.82 -8.38
C SER A 327 -10.23 0.75 -7.58
N ALA A 328 -11.37 1.11 -8.18
CA ALA A 328 -12.67 1.01 -7.53
C ALA A 328 -13.04 -0.44 -7.17
N LEU A 329 -12.77 -1.39 -8.07
CA LEU A 329 -13.00 -2.82 -7.82
C LEU A 329 -12.08 -3.35 -6.70
N VAL A 330 -10.81 -2.94 -6.66
CA VAL A 330 -9.91 -3.29 -5.55
C VAL A 330 -10.37 -2.68 -4.23
N ILE A 331 -10.79 -1.40 -4.21
CA ILE A 331 -11.33 -0.75 -3.01
C ILE A 331 -12.55 -1.53 -2.51
N LEU A 332 -13.51 -1.83 -3.39
CA LEU A 332 -14.72 -2.56 -3.04
C LEU A 332 -14.38 -3.96 -2.51
N THR A 333 -13.52 -4.70 -3.21
CA THR A 333 -13.11 -6.05 -2.80
C THR A 333 -12.38 -6.02 -1.46
N SER A 334 -11.52 -5.03 -1.22
CA SER A 334 -10.81 -4.85 0.05
C SER A 334 -11.77 -4.52 1.20
N LEU A 335 -12.78 -3.69 0.96
CA LEU A 335 -13.80 -3.34 1.96
C LEU A 335 -14.83 -4.45 2.20
N MET A 336 -14.94 -5.43 1.32
CA MET A 336 -15.88 -6.55 1.47
C MET A 336 -15.21 -7.81 2.03
N PHE A 337 -13.99 -8.10 1.59
CA PHE A 337 -13.30 -9.36 1.87
C PHE A 337 -11.88 -9.19 2.42
N GLY A 338 -11.31 -7.99 2.33
CA GLY A 338 -9.96 -7.71 2.81
C GLY A 338 -9.90 -7.52 4.33
N PRO A 339 -8.68 -7.47 4.89
CA PRO A 339 -8.48 -7.02 6.27
C PRO A 339 -9.05 -5.61 6.44
N VAL A 340 -9.58 -5.32 7.63
CA VAL A 340 -10.25 -4.06 7.92
C VAL A 340 -9.30 -2.88 7.64
N SER A 341 -9.73 -1.96 6.79
CA SER A 341 -8.95 -0.76 6.46
C SER A 341 -9.72 0.49 6.85
N VAL A 342 -9.09 1.36 7.64
CA VAL A 342 -9.65 2.69 7.95
C VAL A 342 -9.42 3.60 6.75
N ILE A 343 -10.50 3.98 6.07
CA ILE A 343 -10.47 4.99 5.00
C ILE A 343 -11.25 6.20 5.49
N SER A 344 -10.59 7.35 5.57
CA SER A 344 -11.27 8.59 5.93
C SER A 344 -12.09 9.14 4.75
N TRP A 345 -13.19 9.82 5.05
CA TRP A 345 -13.96 10.56 4.05
C TRP A 345 -13.10 11.60 3.31
N VAL A 346 -12.07 12.16 3.96
CA VAL A 346 -11.12 13.10 3.37
C VAL A 346 -10.32 12.42 2.25
N GLN A 347 -9.85 11.19 2.44
CA GLN A 347 -9.12 10.42 1.42
C GLN A 347 -10.01 10.13 0.22
N LEU A 348 -11.27 9.71 0.45
CA LEU A 348 -12.22 9.44 -0.64
C LEU A 348 -12.51 10.69 -1.48
N ASN A 349 -12.72 11.84 -0.83
CA ASN A 349 -12.93 13.10 -1.54
C ASN A 349 -11.68 13.55 -2.31
N ALA A 350 -10.49 13.42 -1.71
CA ALA A 350 -9.24 13.72 -2.39
C ALA A 350 -9.01 12.80 -3.60
N TYR A 351 -9.32 11.51 -3.47
CA TYR A 351 -9.26 10.58 -4.60
C TYR A 351 -10.22 10.98 -5.73
N CYS A 352 -11.49 11.28 -5.41
CA CYS A 352 -12.45 11.74 -6.41
C CYS A 352 -11.99 13.04 -7.09
N LEU A 353 -11.42 13.98 -6.33
CA LEU A 353 -10.83 15.20 -6.88
C LEU A 353 -9.65 14.90 -7.82
N ALA A 354 -8.76 13.98 -7.46
CA ALA A 354 -7.66 13.55 -8.32
C ALA A 354 -8.18 12.96 -9.65
N ILE A 355 -9.22 12.14 -9.62
CA ILE A 355 -9.87 11.61 -10.83
C ILE A 355 -10.46 12.73 -11.68
N LEU A 356 -11.16 13.70 -11.07
CA LEU A 356 -11.71 14.86 -11.79
C LEU A 356 -10.62 15.68 -12.47
N CYS A 357 -9.49 15.90 -11.79
CA CYS A 357 -8.33 16.58 -12.37
C CYS A 357 -7.71 15.77 -13.52
N LEU A 358 -7.63 14.44 -13.42
CA LEU A 358 -7.12 13.59 -14.50
C LEU A 358 -7.99 13.62 -15.76
N VAL A 359 -9.31 13.60 -15.60
CA VAL A 359 -10.25 13.70 -16.72
C VAL A 359 -10.19 15.11 -17.32
N GLY A 360 -9.98 16.13 -16.48
CA GLY A 360 -9.94 17.54 -16.84
C GLY A 360 -11.34 18.17 -16.78
N PHE A 361 -11.46 19.32 -16.12
CA PHE A 361 -12.75 19.94 -15.80
C PHE A 361 -13.63 20.20 -17.04
N SER A 362 -13.03 20.50 -18.19
CA SER A 362 -13.74 20.73 -19.45
C SER A 362 -14.30 19.45 -20.08
N GLN A 363 -13.70 18.29 -19.79
CA GLN A 363 -14.06 17.00 -20.40
C GLN A 363 -15.05 16.19 -19.56
N VAL A 364 -15.13 16.44 -18.25
CA VAL A 364 -16.05 15.74 -17.34
C VAL A 364 -17.49 15.80 -17.82
N HIS A 365 -17.94 16.97 -18.30
CA HIS A 365 -19.30 17.12 -18.82
C HIS A 365 -19.56 16.24 -20.05
N ILE A 366 -18.61 16.19 -21.00
CA ILE A 366 -18.73 15.41 -22.23
C ILE A 366 -18.81 13.92 -21.88
N PHE A 367 -17.95 13.48 -20.95
CA PHE A 367 -17.92 12.10 -20.49
C PHE A 367 -19.26 11.67 -19.86
N TRP A 368 -19.81 12.48 -18.97
CA TRP A 368 -21.07 12.18 -18.28
C TRP A 368 -22.28 12.27 -19.20
N GLU A 369 -22.26 13.22 -20.14
CA GLU A 369 -23.31 13.29 -21.15
C GLU A 369 -23.31 12.04 -22.03
N GLU A 370 -22.15 11.53 -22.45
CA GLU A 370 -22.07 10.33 -23.27
C GLU A 370 -22.54 9.07 -22.50
N ILE A 371 -22.17 8.94 -21.24
CA ILE A 371 -22.65 7.85 -20.37
C ILE A 371 -24.17 7.94 -20.20
N SER A 372 -24.69 9.13 -19.88
CA SER A 372 -26.13 9.36 -19.73
C SER A 372 -26.88 9.02 -21.02
N ASN A 373 -26.36 9.46 -22.17
CA ASN A 373 -26.95 9.17 -23.48
C ASN A 373 -26.86 7.68 -23.82
N SER A 374 -25.79 6.98 -23.41
CA SER A 374 -25.64 5.53 -23.61
C SER A 374 -26.65 4.73 -22.77
N ILE A 375 -26.79 5.08 -21.50
CA ILE A 375 -27.78 4.49 -20.58
C ILE A 375 -29.20 4.76 -21.08
N GLN A 376 -29.49 6.00 -21.51
CA GLN A 376 -30.79 6.34 -22.09
C GLN A 376 -31.08 5.55 -23.37
N ARG A 377 -30.10 5.36 -24.27
CA ARG A 377 -30.28 4.52 -25.46
C ARG A 377 -30.58 3.05 -25.13
N HIS A 378 -30.07 2.54 -24.01
CA HIS A 378 -30.34 1.18 -23.57
C HIS A 378 -31.67 1.05 -22.82
N LEU A 379 -32.07 2.07 -22.04
CA LEU A 379 -33.29 2.05 -21.22
C LEU A 379 -34.54 2.54 -21.96
N ALA A 380 -34.40 3.46 -22.92
CA ALA A 380 -35.51 4.03 -23.67
C ALA A 380 -35.45 3.57 -25.13
N HIS A 381 -36.48 2.84 -25.57
CA HIS A 381 -36.58 2.36 -26.94
C HIS A 381 -37.21 3.36 -27.93
N SER A 382 -37.65 4.52 -27.47
CA SER A 382 -38.26 5.54 -28.34
C SER A 382 -38.67 6.74 -27.50
N SER A 383 -38.03 7.88 -27.72
CA SER A 383 -38.71 9.18 -27.83
C SER A 383 -37.65 10.25 -28.04
N ASP A 384 -37.55 10.70 -29.29
CA ASP A 384 -36.69 11.79 -29.71
C ASP A 384 -37.42 13.11 -29.43
N THR A 385 -37.02 13.82 -28.38
CA THR A 385 -37.46 15.20 -28.15
C THR A 385 -36.25 16.08 -27.90
N GLY A 386 -35.80 16.73 -28.97
CA GLY A 386 -34.79 17.78 -28.93
C GLY A 386 -35.36 19.07 -28.38
N SER A 387 -34.77 19.59 -27.30
CA SER A 387 -34.60 21.02 -26.99
C SER A 387 -34.17 21.19 -25.52
N GLY A 388 -32.97 21.72 -25.27
CA GLY A 388 -32.59 22.18 -23.92
C GLY A 388 -31.12 22.08 -23.51
N GLY A 389 -30.15 22.41 -24.38
CA GLY A 389 -28.71 22.20 -24.10
C GLY A 389 -28.14 22.86 -22.83
N VAL A 390 -28.63 24.04 -22.42
CA VAL A 390 -28.13 24.74 -21.22
C VAL A 390 -28.68 24.14 -19.92
N LEU A 391 -29.96 23.77 -19.92
CA LEU A 391 -30.60 23.10 -18.78
C LEU A 391 -29.97 21.71 -18.58
N LYS A 392 -29.69 21.01 -19.69
CA LYS A 392 -28.99 19.71 -19.71
C LYS A 392 -27.62 19.79 -19.02
N LYS A 393 -26.81 20.83 -19.31
CA LYS A 393 -25.47 20.99 -18.70
C LYS A 393 -25.48 21.16 -17.19
N ARG A 394 -26.43 21.92 -16.63
CA ARG A 394 -26.59 22.07 -15.18
C ARG A 394 -27.04 20.77 -14.51
N HIS A 395 -27.97 20.04 -15.13
CA HIS A 395 -28.41 18.73 -14.62
C HIS A 395 -27.30 17.68 -14.66
N THR A 396 -26.50 17.64 -15.71
CA THR A 396 -25.36 16.71 -15.82
C THR A 396 -24.31 16.95 -14.74
N LEU A 397 -24.00 18.22 -14.43
CA LEU A 397 -23.07 18.57 -13.34
C LEU A 397 -23.65 18.22 -11.96
N LEU A 398 -24.94 18.51 -11.72
CA LEU A 398 -25.58 18.15 -10.46
C LEU A 398 -25.55 16.63 -10.26
N LEU A 399 -25.88 15.88 -11.32
CA LEU A 399 -25.88 14.42 -11.31
C LEU A 399 -24.47 13.86 -11.04
N SER A 400 -23.41 14.43 -11.63
CA SER A 400 -22.04 13.97 -11.36
C SER A 400 -21.63 14.20 -9.91
N VAL A 401 -21.90 15.38 -9.37
CA VAL A 401 -21.61 15.70 -7.97
C VAL A 401 -22.41 14.80 -7.03
N SER A 402 -23.71 14.59 -7.30
CA SER A 402 -24.56 13.70 -6.52
C SER A 402 -24.10 12.24 -6.58
N SER A 403 -23.69 11.73 -7.74
CA SER A 403 -23.17 10.37 -7.89
C SER A 403 -21.84 10.18 -7.15
N ILE A 404 -20.93 11.16 -7.23
CA ILE A 404 -19.66 11.13 -6.49
C ILE A 404 -19.90 11.17 -4.97
N ALA A 405 -20.82 12.03 -4.53
CA ALA A 405 -21.19 12.13 -3.12
C ALA A 405 -21.83 10.83 -2.61
N LEU A 406 -22.73 10.22 -3.40
CA LEU A 406 -23.35 8.94 -3.08
C LEU A 406 -22.30 7.81 -3.02
N LEU A 407 -21.40 7.72 -4.00
CA LEU A 407 -20.32 6.72 -4.00
C LEU A 407 -19.41 6.88 -2.78
N THR A 408 -19.01 8.10 -2.47
CA THR A 408 -18.19 8.42 -1.29
C THR A 408 -18.91 8.03 0.00
N PHE A 409 -20.21 8.34 0.11
CA PHE A 409 -21.03 7.97 1.25
C PHE A 409 -21.12 6.44 1.40
N LEU A 410 -21.37 5.71 0.31
CA LEU A 410 -21.45 4.24 0.33
C LEU A 410 -20.12 3.60 0.73
N LEU A 411 -19.00 4.04 0.16
CA LEU A 411 -17.66 3.54 0.52
C LEU A 411 -17.33 3.81 2.00
N ASN A 412 -17.65 5.02 2.47
CA ASN A 412 -17.46 5.39 3.88
C ASN A 412 -18.37 4.57 4.81
N ALA A 413 -19.63 4.33 4.43
CA ALA A 413 -20.56 3.51 5.20
C ALA A 413 -20.09 2.05 5.29
N MET A 414 -19.54 1.48 4.21
CA MET A 414 -18.95 0.14 4.23
C MET A 414 -17.72 0.07 5.13
N SER A 415 -16.81 1.06 5.05
CA SER A 415 -15.65 1.13 5.95
C SER A 415 -16.07 1.24 7.42
N PHE A 416 -17.08 2.07 7.70
CA PHE A 416 -17.65 2.18 9.05
C PHE A 416 -18.31 0.87 9.52
N ALA A 417 -19.04 0.18 8.65
CA ALA A 417 -19.66 -1.10 8.98
C ALA A 417 -18.63 -2.18 9.32
N GLN A 418 -17.50 -2.24 8.59
CA GLN A 418 -16.38 -3.12 8.94
C GLN A 418 -15.81 -2.78 10.33
N LEU A 419 -15.57 -1.49 10.61
CA LEU A 419 -15.02 -1.05 11.90
C LEU A 419 -15.98 -1.29 13.07
N ALA A 420 -17.28 -1.20 12.83
CA ALA A 420 -18.31 -1.50 13.83
C ALA A 420 -18.43 -3.00 14.12
N GLY A 421 -17.99 -3.86 13.20
CA GLY A 421 -17.96 -5.31 13.37
C GLY A 421 -16.78 -5.85 14.16
N LEU A 422 -15.80 -5.00 14.52
CA LEU A 422 -14.61 -5.42 15.27
C LEU A 422 -14.97 -5.85 16.70
N SER A 423 -14.43 -6.98 17.12
CA SER A 423 -14.62 -7.52 18.47
C SER A 423 -13.75 -6.78 19.49
N PRO A 424 -14.30 -6.35 20.64
CA PRO A 424 -13.51 -5.81 21.74
C PRO A 424 -12.70 -6.90 22.48
N GLY A 425 -12.82 -8.17 22.08
CA GLY A 425 -12.19 -9.30 22.75
C GLY A 425 -12.87 -9.67 24.09
N PRO A 426 -12.30 -10.66 24.82
CA PRO A 426 -12.71 -10.96 26.18
C PRO A 426 -12.54 -9.74 27.09
N SER A 427 -13.46 -9.58 28.05
CA SER A 427 -13.33 -8.51 29.04
C SER A 427 -12.11 -8.74 29.93
N PRO A 428 -11.33 -7.69 30.23
CA PRO A 428 -10.18 -7.81 31.12
C PRO A 428 -10.64 -8.06 32.56
N THR A 429 -9.93 -8.94 33.25
CA THR A 429 -9.96 -9.06 34.71
C THR A 429 -9.08 -7.97 35.29
N ILE A 430 -9.64 -7.10 36.12
CA ILE A 430 -8.96 -5.93 36.68
C ILE A 430 -9.06 -6.00 38.21
N ASP A 431 -7.95 -5.79 38.92
CA ASP A 431 -7.97 -5.64 40.38
C ASP A 431 -8.54 -4.26 40.74
N THR A 432 -9.85 -4.22 40.94
CA THR A 432 -10.54 -2.97 41.30
C THR A 432 -10.27 -2.52 42.72
N THR A 433 -9.76 -3.42 43.57
CA THR A 433 -9.51 -3.18 44.99
C THR A 433 -8.15 -2.55 45.26
N TYR A 434 -7.22 -2.68 44.33
CA TYR A 434 -5.89 -2.10 44.45
C TYR A 434 -5.91 -0.56 44.34
N THR A 435 -5.23 0.08 45.28
CA THR A 435 -4.91 1.52 45.28
C THR A 435 -3.45 1.71 45.64
N SER A 436 -2.71 2.45 44.82
CA SER A 436 -1.31 2.77 45.11
C SER A 436 -1.21 3.76 46.28
N GLU A 437 -0.34 3.47 47.24
CA GLU A 437 -0.03 4.36 48.37
C GLU A 437 1.22 5.20 48.11
N SER A 438 2.15 4.71 47.28
CA SER A 438 3.49 5.31 47.13
C SER A 438 3.62 6.30 45.98
N SER A 439 2.96 6.05 44.83
CA SER A 439 3.17 6.85 43.62
C SER A 439 1.98 6.77 42.66
N ALA A 440 1.63 7.91 42.06
CA ALA A 440 0.64 7.95 41.00
C ALA A 440 1.19 7.43 39.66
N PHE A 441 2.49 7.62 39.39
CA PHE A 441 3.11 7.23 38.14
C PHE A 441 4.58 6.89 38.32
N ASP A 442 4.99 5.71 37.86
CA ASP A 442 6.40 5.30 37.84
C ASP A 442 6.94 5.26 36.41
N ILE A 443 8.19 5.69 36.22
CA ILE A 443 8.97 5.49 34.99
C ILE A 443 10.10 4.51 35.33
N VAL A 444 9.95 3.27 34.87
CA VAL A 444 10.89 2.17 35.08
C VAL A 444 11.80 2.04 33.86
N VAL A 445 13.07 2.35 34.06
CA VAL A 445 14.10 2.35 33.01
C VAL A 445 15.00 1.15 33.15
N SER A 446 15.12 0.34 32.09
CA SER A 446 16.13 -0.71 31.98
C SER A 446 17.38 -0.17 31.26
N ALA A 447 18.52 -0.14 31.95
CA ALA A 447 19.80 0.38 31.46
C ALA A 447 20.89 -0.70 31.46
N TYR A 448 21.88 -0.55 30.59
CA TYR A 448 23.07 -1.39 30.53
C TYR A 448 24.35 -0.57 30.33
N THR A 449 24.56 -0.02 29.13
CA THR A 449 25.76 0.73 28.73
C THR A 449 25.48 2.16 28.30
N GLU A 450 24.21 2.57 28.33
CA GLU A 450 23.79 3.91 27.97
C GLU A 450 24.41 4.97 28.88
N SER A 451 24.80 6.11 28.30
CA SER A 451 25.38 7.20 29.09
C SER A 451 24.29 7.87 29.95
N PRO A 452 24.64 8.37 31.15
CA PRO A 452 23.68 9.08 31.97
C PRO A 452 23.06 10.29 31.27
N GLU A 453 23.81 11.01 30.44
CA GLU A 453 23.30 12.15 29.66
C GLU A 453 22.22 11.73 28.65
N SER A 454 22.37 10.56 28.04
CA SER A 454 21.35 10.00 27.13
C SER A 454 20.07 9.71 27.89
N ILE A 455 20.18 9.08 29.07
CA ILE A 455 19.04 8.75 29.94
C ILE A 455 18.35 10.03 30.42
N THR A 456 19.12 11.02 30.89
CA THR A 456 18.58 12.31 31.32
C THR A 456 17.81 13.00 30.20
N ARG A 457 18.36 13.04 28.98
CA ARG A 457 17.68 13.66 27.82
C ARG A 457 16.36 12.94 27.50
N MET A 458 16.35 11.61 27.52
CA MET A 458 15.15 10.81 27.31
C MET A 458 14.10 11.09 28.38
N LEU A 459 14.50 11.05 29.66
CA LEU A 459 13.60 11.33 30.79
C LEU A 459 13.03 12.75 30.73
N SER A 460 13.84 13.75 30.39
CA SER A 460 13.35 15.13 30.21
C SER A 460 12.30 15.21 29.09
N ALA A 461 12.52 14.52 27.96
CA ALA A 461 11.55 14.50 26.87
C ALA A 461 10.23 13.82 27.30
N ILE A 462 10.29 12.70 28.02
CA ILE A 462 9.10 11.99 28.52
C ILE A 462 8.35 12.81 29.57
N LYS A 463 9.05 13.33 30.58
CA LYS A 463 8.45 14.13 31.66
C LYS A 463 7.83 15.43 31.18
N SER A 464 8.25 15.96 30.02
CA SER A 464 7.68 17.16 29.40
C SER A 464 6.41 16.92 28.57
N THR A 465 5.93 15.67 28.51
CA THR A 465 4.65 15.36 27.83
C THR A 465 3.45 15.92 28.58
N SER A 466 2.34 16.16 27.87
CA SER A 466 1.15 16.85 28.37
C SER A 466 0.60 16.25 29.66
N TYR A 467 0.49 14.93 29.73
CA TYR A 467 0.00 14.25 30.93
C TYR A 467 1.05 14.22 32.04
N LEU A 468 2.28 13.79 31.73
CA LEU A 468 3.31 13.56 32.75
C LEU A 468 3.88 14.84 33.35
N SER A 469 3.85 15.96 32.62
CA SER A 469 4.29 17.27 33.13
C SER A 469 3.39 17.83 34.24
N SER A 470 2.15 17.35 34.32
CA SER A 470 1.22 17.67 35.42
C SER A 470 1.41 16.77 36.65
N LEU A 471 2.20 15.71 36.51
CA LEU A 471 2.51 14.75 37.56
C LEU A 471 3.93 14.99 38.09
N ASN A 472 4.27 14.32 39.19
CA ASN A 472 5.64 14.15 39.64
C ASN A 472 6.02 12.67 39.58
N PRO A 473 6.32 12.11 38.38
CA PRO A 473 6.57 10.68 38.24
C PRO A 473 7.84 10.26 38.98
N ARG A 474 7.75 9.17 39.73
CA ARG A 474 8.91 8.54 40.37
C ARG A 474 9.71 7.77 39.32
N VAL A 475 11.01 8.03 39.25
CA VAL A 475 11.93 7.41 38.28
C VAL A 475 12.75 6.33 38.97
N ILE A 476 12.67 5.12 38.41
CA ILE A 476 13.37 3.94 38.90
C ILE A 476 14.26 3.43 37.78
N ILE A 477 15.57 3.44 38.00
CA ILE A 477 16.54 2.96 37.02
C ILE A 477 17.15 1.66 37.51
N TYR A 478 16.94 0.58 36.75
CA TYR A 478 17.65 -0.66 36.92
C TYR A 478 18.81 -0.70 35.93
N THR A 479 20.05 -0.81 36.43
CA THR A 479 21.22 -1.00 35.58
C THR A 479 21.75 -2.42 35.66
N LYS A 480 22.03 -3.01 34.51
CA LYS A 480 22.70 -4.31 34.37
C LYS A 480 24.19 -4.18 34.04
N GLY A 481 24.68 -2.95 33.89
CA GLY A 481 26.08 -2.66 33.58
C GLY A 481 26.96 -2.97 34.79
N PRO A 482 27.95 -3.87 34.69
CA PRO A 482 28.80 -4.22 35.83
C PRO A 482 29.70 -3.04 36.27
N ALA A 483 30.02 -2.14 35.34
CA ALA A 483 30.86 -0.96 35.57
C ALA A 483 30.05 0.31 35.91
N ALA A 484 28.73 0.21 36.06
CA ALA A 484 27.89 1.38 36.30
C ALA A 484 28.04 1.89 37.75
N SER A 485 28.35 3.18 37.90
CA SER A 485 28.31 3.84 39.21
C SER A 485 26.89 4.29 39.53
N LEU A 486 26.26 3.65 40.51
CA LEU A 486 24.86 3.92 40.88
C LEU A 486 24.66 5.36 41.35
N SER A 487 25.57 5.90 42.16
CA SER A 487 25.50 7.28 42.65
C SER A 487 25.70 8.30 41.53
N ALA A 488 26.60 8.04 40.58
CA ALA A 488 26.78 8.91 39.42
C ALA A 488 25.53 8.91 38.54
N LEU A 489 24.95 7.73 38.30
CA LEU A 489 23.72 7.59 37.52
C LEU A 489 22.55 8.29 38.22
N GLN A 490 22.41 8.13 39.53
CA GLN A 490 21.37 8.81 40.31
C GLN A 490 21.52 10.33 40.27
N ASN A 491 22.72 10.85 40.54
CA ASN A 491 22.99 12.29 40.60
C ASN A 491 22.81 12.98 39.25
N SER A 492 23.16 12.31 38.15
CA SER A 492 23.08 12.88 36.79
C SER A 492 21.69 12.80 36.17
N THR A 493 20.92 11.76 36.51
CA THR A 493 19.56 11.56 35.98
C THR A 493 18.48 12.16 36.88
N GLY A 494 18.78 12.38 38.16
CA GLY A 494 17.79 12.77 39.16
C GLY A 494 16.78 11.66 39.45
N ALA A 495 17.19 10.39 39.27
CA ALA A 495 16.33 9.26 39.56
C ALA A 495 16.09 9.11 41.07
N ASP A 496 14.87 8.73 41.44
CA ASP A 496 14.51 8.49 42.84
C ASP A 496 15.17 7.20 43.35
N ILE A 497 15.22 6.16 42.52
CA ILE A 497 15.79 4.86 42.83
C ILE A 497 16.73 4.43 41.70
N VAL A 498 17.94 3.97 42.06
CA VAL A 498 18.88 3.34 41.15
C VAL A 498 19.35 2.01 41.75
N GLU A 499 19.10 0.91 41.05
CA GLU A 499 19.40 -0.43 41.51
C GLU A 499 20.22 -1.20 40.46
N GLN A 500 21.17 -2.02 40.91
CA GLN A 500 21.93 -2.91 40.04
C GLN A 500 21.27 -4.30 40.01
N LEU A 501 20.99 -4.80 38.81
CA LEU A 501 20.50 -6.17 38.60
C LEU A 501 21.58 -7.04 37.93
N PRO A 502 21.54 -8.38 38.13
CA PRO A 502 22.31 -9.29 37.30
C PRO A 502 21.98 -9.10 35.81
N ASN A 503 22.99 -9.19 34.95
CA ASN A 503 22.81 -9.09 33.50
C ASN A 503 22.17 -10.36 32.93
N ARG A 504 20.89 -10.57 33.23
CA ARG A 504 20.09 -11.71 32.75
C ARG A 504 18.73 -11.25 32.23
N GLY A 505 18.25 -11.87 31.17
CA GLY A 505 16.89 -11.66 30.65
C GLY A 505 16.59 -10.31 30.00
N ARG A 506 17.61 -9.53 29.61
CA ARG A 506 17.47 -8.22 28.93
C ARG A 506 16.48 -7.27 29.62
N GLU A 507 15.85 -6.36 28.90
CA GLU A 507 14.80 -5.48 29.43
C GLU A 507 13.59 -6.23 29.99
N GLY A 508 13.17 -7.35 29.36
CA GLY A 508 12.01 -8.11 29.81
C GLY A 508 12.16 -8.64 31.24
N GLY A 509 13.34 -9.15 31.59
CA GLY A 509 13.67 -9.59 32.94
C GLY A 509 13.70 -8.44 33.95
N THR A 510 14.09 -7.24 33.53
CA THR A 510 14.01 -6.03 34.38
C THR A 510 12.57 -5.68 34.73
N TYR A 511 11.67 -5.68 33.73
CA TYR A 511 10.27 -5.31 33.95
C TYR A 511 9.53 -6.34 34.78
N LEU A 512 9.76 -7.63 34.51
CA LEU A 512 9.22 -8.73 35.32
C LEU A 512 9.75 -8.68 36.75
N HIS A 513 11.04 -8.37 36.94
CA HIS A 513 11.61 -8.18 38.27
C HIS A 513 10.87 -7.08 39.03
N HIS A 514 10.70 -5.90 38.42
CA HIS A 514 9.97 -4.78 39.04
C HIS A 514 8.54 -5.17 39.44
N ILE A 515 7.79 -5.79 38.52
CA ILE A 515 6.42 -6.24 38.77
C ILE A 515 6.36 -7.20 39.98
N VAL A 516 7.26 -8.17 40.04
CA VAL A 516 7.26 -9.20 41.09
C VAL A 516 7.75 -8.64 42.43
N SER A 517 8.82 -7.84 42.42
CA SER A 517 9.43 -7.31 43.66
C SER A 517 8.59 -6.21 44.31
N HIS A 518 7.81 -5.47 43.51
CA HIS A 518 6.95 -4.39 43.98
C HIS A 518 5.46 -4.73 43.87
N TRP A 519 5.09 -6.01 43.82
CA TRP A 519 3.71 -6.45 43.57
C TRP A 519 2.66 -5.73 44.43
N ASP A 520 2.97 -5.48 45.70
CA ASP A 520 2.07 -4.83 46.67
C ASP A 520 2.20 -3.30 46.70
N ASP A 521 3.19 -2.72 46.03
CA ASP A 521 3.50 -1.28 45.99
C ASP A 521 3.77 -0.76 44.55
N LEU A 522 3.00 -1.25 43.57
CA LEU A 522 3.02 -0.74 42.21
C LEU A 522 2.37 0.66 42.13
N ALA A 523 2.95 1.57 41.37
CA ALA A 523 2.29 2.84 41.07
C ALA A 523 0.97 2.62 40.32
N THR A 524 0.04 3.59 40.41
CA THR A 524 -1.26 3.49 39.72
C THR A 524 -1.08 3.18 38.22
N GLN A 525 -0.09 3.81 37.59
CA GLN A 525 0.40 3.48 36.25
C GLN A 525 1.93 3.42 36.24
N THR A 526 2.48 2.51 35.46
CA THR A 526 3.92 2.35 35.29
C THR A 526 4.28 2.36 33.80
N MET A 527 5.22 3.21 33.42
CA MET A 527 5.86 3.18 32.11
C MET A 527 7.13 2.32 32.17
N PHE A 528 7.17 1.28 31.36
CA PHE A 528 8.34 0.42 31.16
C PHE A 528 9.06 0.84 29.89
N ILE A 529 10.34 1.21 30.00
CA ILE A 529 11.12 1.72 28.87
C ILE A 529 12.59 1.36 28.97
N GLN A 530 13.28 1.27 27.83
CA GLN A 530 14.73 1.10 27.78
C GLN A 530 15.43 2.46 27.92
N ALA A 531 16.64 2.46 28.47
CA ALA A 531 17.46 3.66 28.67
C ALA A 531 17.81 4.40 27.36
N HIS A 532 17.79 3.70 26.23
CA HIS A 532 17.81 4.26 24.90
C HIS A 532 16.53 3.88 24.15
N ALA A 533 15.43 4.56 24.48
CA ALA A 533 14.13 4.30 23.86
C ALA A 533 14.22 4.36 22.33
N HIS A 534 13.75 3.30 21.69
CA HIS A 534 13.70 3.24 20.23
C HIS A 534 12.72 4.29 19.71
N ASN A 535 13.12 5.01 18.66
CA ASN A 535 12.25 5.95 17.94
C ASN A 535 11.65 7.04 18.85
N ILE A 536 12.48 7.65 19.72
CA ILE A 536 12.02 8.68 20.67
C ILE A 536 11.26 9.82 20.00
N ARG A 537 11.64 10.18 18.76
CA ARG A 537 10.99 11.23 17.97
C ARG A 537 9.51 10.92 17.73
N GLU A 538 9.17 9.66 17.48
CA GLU A 538 7.81 9.19 17.23
C GLU A 538 7.10 8.75 18.53
N LEU A 539 7.85 8.32 19.53
CA LEU A 539 7.37 7.91 20.85
C LEU A 539 6.73 9.08 21.62
N ILE A 540 7.37 10.25 21.66
CA ILE A 540 6.86 11.41 22.40
C ILE A 540 5.46 11.85 21.91
N PRO A 541 5.20 12.00 20.59
CA PRO A 541 3.85 12.20 20.09
C PRO A 541 2.86 11.13 20.51
N ARG A 542 3.24 9.84 20.54
CA ARG A 542 2.38 8.76 21.02
C ARG A 542 1.96 8.96 22.47
N ILE A 543 2.89 9.31 23.35
CA ILE A 543 2.57 9.61 24.75
C ILE A 543 1.61 10.81 24.83
N ASN A 544 1.94 11.92 24.16
CA ASN A 544 1.13 13.14 24.21
C ASN A 544 -0.30 12.95 23.70
N SER A 545 -0.50 12.10 22.69
CA SER A 545 -1.80 11.88 22.07
C SER A 545 -2.65 10.84 22.79
N TYR A 546 -2.04 9.83 23.41
CA TYR A 546 -2.77 8.67 23.90
C TYR A 546 -2.67 8.46 25.42
N LEU A 547 -1.59 8.86 26.10
CA LEU A 547 -1.49 8.59 27.54
C LEU A 547 -2.48 9.47 28.32
N VAL A 548 -3.38 8.82 29.07
CA VAL A 548 -4.45 9.45 29.85
C VAL A 548 -4.59 8.79 31.23
N PRO A 549 -5.28 9.41 32.21
CA PRO A 549 -5.48 8.80 33.54
C PRO A 549 -6.13 7.41 33.52
N GLN A 550 -6.95 7.14 32.50
CA GLN A 550 -7.65 5.87 32.32
C GLN A 550 -6.83 4.84 31.53
N THR A 551 -5.58 5.12 31.16
CA THR A 551 -4.73 4.17 30.43
C THR A 551 -4.54 2.91 31.26
N GLY A 552 -5.06 1.79 30.75
CA GLY A 552 -4.84 0.45 31.30
C GLY A 552 -3.62 -0.20 30.66
N MET A 553 -3.54 -0.20 29.34
CA MET A 553 -2.38 -0.68 28.58
C MET A 553 -2.20 0.15 27.31
N LEU A 554 -1.10 0.88 27.21
CA LEU A 554 -0.69 1.61 26.01
C LEU A 554 0.63 1.06 25.50
N SER A 555 0.62 0.47 24.30
CA SER A 555 1.85 0.11 23.61
C SER A 555 2.55 1.38 23.11
N LEU A 556 3.85 1.50 23.39
CA LEU A 556 4.70 2.57 22.84
C LEU A 556 5.55 2.07 21.66
N GLY A 557 5.44 0.79 21.32
CA GLY A 557 6.02 0.19 20.12
C GLY A 557 5.15 0.42 18.88
N PHE A 558 5.63 -0.05 17.73
CA PHE A 558 4.81 -0.06 16.51
C PHE A 558 3.72 -1.15 16.62
N SER A 559 2.51 -0.85 16.13
CA SER A 559 1.34 -1.74 16.18
C SER A 559 1.07 -2.31 14.78
N GLU A 560 1.91 -3.24 14.33
CA GLU A 560 1.94 -3.63 12.90
C GLU A 560 1.54 -5.09 12.61
N GLY A 561 1.29 -5.91 13.63
CA GLY A 561 1.01 -7.33 13.41
C GLY A 561 0.05 -7.92 14.42
N THR A 562 -0.96 -8.61 13.90
CA THR A 562 -1.70 -9.62 14.64
C THR A 562 -1.27 -11.00 14.19
N CYS A 563 -1.24 -11.97 15.08
CA CYS A 563 -0.98 -13.36 14.76
C CYS A 563 -2.19 -14.24 15.11
N SER A 564 -2.25 -15.44 14.52
CA SER A 564 -3.20 -16.46 14.97
C SER A 564 -2.72 -17.00 16.32
N CYS A 565 -3.60 -17.04 17.30
CA CYS A 565 -3.27 -17.43 18.67
C CYS A 565 -2.55 -18.81 18.78
N PRO A 566 -3.00 -19.91 18.12
CA PRO A 566 -2.35 -21.22 18.26
C PRO A 566 -1.03 -21.35 17.51
N ASN A 567 -0.81 -20.56 16.45
CA ASN A 567 0.37 -20.58 15.61
C ASN A 567 0.85 -19.15 15.41
N CYS A 568 1.34 -18.54 16.49
CA CYS A 568 1.70 -17.13 16.46
C CYS A 568 3.10 -16.95 15.88
N ASP A 569 3.22 -16.14 14.85
CA ASP A 569 4.48 -15.75 14.21
C ASP A 569 4.46 -14.27 13.80
N ASP A 570 5.64 -13.74 13.47
CA ASP A 570 5.80 -12.40 12.92
C ASP A 570 6.63 -12.35 11.64
N ARG A 571 6.49 -11.24 10.90
CA ARG A 571 7.21 -10.98 9.65
C ARG A 571 8.74 -10.85 9.80
N PHE A 572 9.24 -10.75 11.03
CA PHE A 572 10.66 -10.67 11.33
C PHE A 572 11.27 -12.06 11.56
N GLY A 573 10.47 -13.12 11.41
CA GLY A 573 10.89 -14.50 11.51
C GLY A 573 10.80 -15.09 12.92
N TRP A 574 10.17 -14.39 13.87
CA TRP A 574 9.88 -14.97 15.17
C TRP A 574 8.66 -15.90 15.09
N GLN A 575 8.71 -17.01 15.80
CA GLN A 575 7.61 -17.98 15.93
C GLN A 575 7.50 -18.42 17.40
N ASP A 576 6.27 -18.68 17.87
CA ASP A 576 6.03 -19.21 19.21
C ASP A 576 6.31 -20.72 19.31
N ASP A 577 7.58 -21.09 19.19
CA ASP A 577 8.03 -22.49 19.19
C ASP A 577 7.74 -23.23 20.51
N TRP A 578 7.54 -22.48 21.60
CA TRP A 578 7.27 -23.02 22.93
C TRP A 578 5.78 -23.06 23.28
N SER A 579 4.89 -22.65 22.37
CA SER A 579 3.43 -22.59 22.62
C SER A 579 3.07 -21.76 23.86
N ILE A 580 3.81 -20.68 24.11
CA ILE A 580 3.63 -19.79 25.26
C ILE A 580 2.38 -18.94 25.09
N VAL A 581 2.11 -18.47 23.86
CA VAL A 581 0.95 -17.66 23.52
C VAL A 581 -0.37 -18.39 23.81
N PRO A 582 -0.64 -19.60 23.27
CA PRO A 582 -1.87 -20.32 23.57
C PRO A 582 -1.98 -20.68 25.05
N THR A 583 -0.88 -21.13 25.67
CA THR A 583 -0.86 -21.52 27.08
C THR A 583 -1.18 -20.35 28.01
N LEU A 584 -0.61 -19.17 27.76
CA LEU A 584 -0.89 -17.96 28.54
C LEU A 584 -2.30 -17.46 28.28
N TYR A 585 -2.78 -17.50 27.04
CA TYR A 585 -4.14 -17.09 26.69
C TYR A 585 -5.18 -17.88 27.49
N GLU A 586 -5.06 -19.21 27.50
CA GLU A 586 -5.93 -20.10 28.27
C GLU A 586 -5.86 -19.83 29.77
N ARG A 587 -4.67 -19.57 30.29
CA ARG A 587 -4.47 -19.27 31.71
C ARG A 587 -5.07 -17.93 32.13
N ILE A 588 -5.05 -16.94 31.24
CA ILE A 588 -5.55 -15.58 31.50
C ILE A 588 -7.07 -15.50 31.36
N TYR A 589 -7.62 -16.10 30.30
CA TYR A 589 -9.04 -15.96 29.95
C TYR A 589 -9.90 -17.18 30.32
N GLY A 590 -9.30 -18.32 30.69
CA GLY A 590 -10.02 -19.55 30.99
C GLY A 590 -10.69 -20.19 29.77
N SER A 591 -10.34 -19.74 28.56
CA SER A 591 -10.92 -20.17 27.29
C SER A 591 -9.84 -20.63 26.32
N ALA A 592 -10.13 -21.71 25.59
CA ALA A 592 -9.23 -22.25 24.58
C ALA A 592 -8.85 -21.21 23.52
N CYS A 593 -7.58 -21.24 23.14
CA CYS A 593 -7.04 -20.46 22.04
C CYS A 593 -7.40 -21.14 20.71
N THR A 594 -8.03 -20.40 19.77
CA THR A 594 -8.52 -20.96 18.50
C THR A 594 -7.92 -20.25 17.29
N ASP A 595 -8.02 -20.85 16.10
CA ASP A 595 -7.55 -20.21 14.85
C ASP A 595 -8.27 -18.89 14.54
N SER A 596 -9.50 -18.72 15.04
CA SER A 596 -10.26 -17.46 14.96
C SER A 596 -9.81 -16.39 15.95
N THR A 597 -8.99 -16.76 16.95
CA THR A 597 -8.48 -15.82 17.94
C THR A 597 -7.24 -15.12 17.37
N SER A 598 -7.39 -13.84 17.05
CA SER A 598 -6.29 -12.98 16.61
C SER A 598 -5.70 -12.23 17.79
N LEU A 599 -4.37 -12.18 17.90
CA LEU A 599 -3.67 -11.49 18.98
C LEU A 599 -2.74 -10.41 18.44
N LEU A 600 -2.90 -9.18 18.93
CA LEU A 600 -1.98 -8.09 18.70
C LEU A 600 -0.68 -8.32 19.47
N MET A 601 0.42 -8.35 18.73
CA MET A 601 1.76 -8.48 19.29
C MET A 601 2.31 -7.12 19.74
N SER A 602 3.11 -7.13 20.79
CA SER A 602 3.91 -5.98 21.22
C SER A 602 5.34 -6.05 20.67
N TYR A 603 5.97 -4.89 20.51
CA TYR A 603 7.33 -4.79 19.97
C TYR A 603 8.14 -3.75 20.75
N LYS A 604 9.47 -3.89 20.73
CA LYS A 604 10.45 -2.98 21.37
C LYS A 604 10.38 -2.91 22.90
N GLY A 605 9.51 -3.69 23.55
CA GLY A 605 9.46 -3.78 25.01
C GLY A 605 9.09 -2.47 25.73
N GLN A 606 8.49 -1.49 25.06
CA GLN A 606 8.15 -0.19 25.65
C GLN A 606 6.63 0.00 25.71
N PHE A 607 6.08 0.20 26.91
CA PHE A 607 4.65 0.30 27.15
C PHE A 607 4.32 0.98 28.48
N VAL A 608 3.07 1.40 28.65
CA VAL A 608 2.50 1.84 29.93
C VAL A 608 1.42 0.86 30.33
N ALA A 609 1.42 0.44 31.60
CA ALA A 609 0.39 -0.43 32.15
C ALA A 609 -0.11 0.08 33.50
N SER A 610 -1.39 -0.12 33.81
CA SER A 610 -1.95 0.15 35.14
C SER A 610 -1.62 -0.99 36.10
N ALA A 611 -1.42 -0.66 37.39
CA ALA A 611 -1.28 -1.69 38.42
C ALA A 611 -2.50 -2.61 38.49
N ARG A 612 -3.69 -2.08 38.21
CA ARG A 612 -4.95 -2.85 38.25
C ARG A 612 -5.00 -3.94 37.18
N ARG A 613 -4.42 -3.71 36.00
CA ARG A 613 -4.28 -4.73 34.95
C ARG A 613 -3.15 -5.71 35.23
N ILE A 614 -2.01 -5.22 35.71
CA ILE A 614 -0.89 -6.08 36.13
C ILE A 614 -1.39 -7.07 37.20
N ARG A 615 -2.12 -6.58 38.20
CA ARG A 615 -2.71 -7.38 39.28
C ARG A 615 -3.98 -8.13 38.88
N GLY A 616 -4.50 -7.87 37.69
CA GLY A 616 -5.66 -8.54 37.12
C GLY A 616 -5.41 -10.01 36.78
N ILE A 617 -4.14 -10.40 36.61
CA ILE A 617 -3.72 -11.80 36.44
C ILE A 617 -2.87 -12.24 37.63
N GLY A 618 -2.74 -13.55 37.85
CA GLY A 618 -2.04 -14.08 39.02
C GLY A 618 -0.53 -13.78 39.00
N ARG A 619 0.01 -13.29 40.13
CA ARG A 619 1.46 -13.04 40.37
C ARG A 619 2.36 -14.18 39.89
N GLY A 620 1.94 -15.42 40.12
CA GLY A 620 2.69 -16.62 39.72
C GLY A 620 2.93 -16.77 38.20
N ILE A 621 2.17 -16.07 37.35
CA ILE A 621 2.45 -15.98 35.91
C ILE A 621 3.74 -15.17 35.69
N TYR A 622 3.82 -13.98 36.29
CA TYR A 622 5.01 -13.12 36.18
C TYR A 622 6.25 -13.76 36.81
N GLU A 623 6.11 -14.45 37.95
CA GLU A 623 7.21 -15.17 38.59
C GLU A 623 7.75 -16.32 37.73
N GLY A 624 6.85 -17.07 37.07
CA GLY A 624 7.23 -18.13 36.14
C GLY A 624 7.99 -17.58 34.93
N LEU A 625 7.50 -16.48 34.35
CA LEU A 625 8.18 -15.80 33.25
C LEU A 625 9.53 -15.23 33.67
N LEU A 626 9.61 -14.60 34.86
CA LEU A 626 10.85 -14.04 35.39
C LEU A 626 11.91 -15.14 35.60
N THR A 627 11.50 -16.25 36.19
CA THR A 627 12.37 -17.41 36.39
C THR A 627 12.87 -17.98 35.07
N THR A 628 11.98 -18.05 34.06
CA THR A 628 12.32 -18.59 32.73
C THR A 628 13.27 -17.66 31.97
N ILE A 629 13.00 -16.36 31.92
CA ILE A 629 13.83 -15.42 31.15
C ILE A 629 15.19 -15.13 31.81
N THR A 630 15.33 -15.38 33.12
CA THR A 630 16.59 -15.18 33.86
C THR A 630 17.33 -16.47 34.17
N SER A 631 16.88 -17.61 33.61
CA SER A 631 17.54 -18.90 33.76
C SER A 631 18.94 -18.88 33.15
N GLU A 632 19.86 -19.67 33.71
CA GLU A 632 21.17 -19.91 33.09
C GLU A 632 21.18 -21.13 32.15
N GLY A 633 20.08 -21.87 32.13
CA GLY A 633 19.90 -23.09 31.35
C GLY A 633 18.51 -23.67 31.55
N GLY A 634 18.22 -24.79 30.90
CA GLY A 634 16.91 -25.44 30.92
C GLY A 634 16.25 -25.42 29.54
N TRP A 635 14.93 -25.62 29.51
CA TRP A 635 14.18 -25.75 28.26
C TRP A 635 14.14 -24.45 27.43
N SER A 636 14.26 -23.29 28.08
CA SER A 636 14.34 -21.97 27.45
C SER A 636 15.64 -21.74 26.68
N HIS A 637 16.64 -22.59 26.90
CA HIS A 637 17.96 -22.60 26.24
C HIS A 637 18.19 -23.89 25.43
N ASP A 638 17.11 -24.59 25.03
CA ASP A 638 17.22 -25.82 24.23
C ASP A 638 17.83 -25.48 22.85
N PRO A 639 19.03 -26.01 22.52
CA PRO A 639 19.71 -25.71 21.25
C PRO A 639 18.92 -26.05 19.98
N ARG A 640 17.82 -26.81 20.12
CA ARG A 640 16.91 -27.14 19.01
C ARG A 640 15.91 -26.03 18.71
N LEU A 641 15.67 -25.12 19.66
CA LEU A 641 14.63 -24.08 19.61
C LEU A 641 15.19 -22.66 19.73
N VAL A 642 16.46 -22.50 20.11
CA VAL A 642 17.08 -21.17 20.30
C VAL A 642 18.02 -20.79 19.18
N GLU A 643 18.27 -19.49 19.06
CA GLU A 643 19.23 -18.93 18.10
C GLU A 643 20.68 -19.25 18.52
N ALA A 644 21.61 -19.21 17.56
CA ALA A 644 23.02 -19.52 17.82
C ALA A 644 23.73 -18.56 18.79
N ASN A 645 23.15 -17.38 19.02
CA ASN A 645 23.65 -16.33 19.93
C ASN A 645 22.88 -16.28 21.26
N ASP A 646 22.09 -17.31 21.56
CA ASP A 646 21.35 -17.43 22.81
C ASP A 646 22.28 -17.50 24.02
N SER A 647 21.94 -16.72 25.05
CA SER A 647 22.70 -16.66 26.30
C SER A 647 21.81 -16.15 27.44
N PRO A 648 22.21 -16.31 28.71
CA PRO A 648 21.41 -15.78 29.83
C PRO A 648 21.22 -14.26 29.79
N ASP A 649 22.17 -13.50 29.24
CA ASP A 649 22.08 -12.05 29.03
C ASP A 649 21.30 -11.66 27.77
N ASN A 650 21.25 -12.53 26.76
CA ASN A 650 20.50 -12.37 25.52
C ASN A 650 19.66 -13.62 25.18
N PRO A 651 18.65 -13.98 25.99
CA PRO A 651 17.93 -15.22 25.78
C PRO A 651 16.97 -15.07 24.59
N SER A 652 16.90 -16.09 23.73
CA SER A 652 15.91 -16.15 22.64
C SER A 652 14.48 -16.05 23.18
N PHE A 653 14.22 -16.61 24.36
CA PHE A 653 12.94 -16.47 25.07
C PHE A 653 12.56 -14.99 25.38
N GLY A 654 13.56 -14.10 25.47
CA GLY A 654 13.33 -12.67 25.62
C GLY A 654 12.55 -12.06 24.46
N PHE A 655 12.73 -12.58 23.24
CA PHE A 655 11.91 -12.16 22.10
C PHE A 655 10.44 -12.53 22.31
N THR A 656 10.15 -13.75 22.79
CA THR A 656 8.77 -14.17 23.13
C THR A 656 8.15 -13.24 24.16
N VAL A 657 8.88 -12.91 25.25
CA VAL A 657 8.40 -11.98 26.28
C VAL A 657 8.07 -10.60 25.70
N GLU A 658 8.88 -10.09 24.75
CA GLU A 658 8.60 -8.84 24.06
C GLU A 658 7.24 -8.85 23.32
N ARG A 659 6.82 -9.99 22.74
CA ARG A 659 5.58 -10.09 21.93
C ARG A 659 4.31 -10.22 22.76
N ILE A 660 4.42 -10.67 24.02
CA ILE A 660 3.27 -11.01 24.86
C ILE A 660 2.87 -9.94 25.88
N TRP A 661 3.52 -8.77 25.92
CA TRP A 661 3.12 -7.72 26.88
C TRP A 661 1.66 -7.30 26.70
N GLY A 662 1.18 -7.20 25.45
CA GLY A 662 -0.23 -6.95 25.18
C GLY A 662 -1.16 -8.03 25.74
N LEU A 663 -0.74 -9.30 25.71
CA LEU A 663 -1.51 -10.43 26.24
C LEU A 663 -1.53 -10.40 27.78
N LEU A 664 -0.39 -10.19 28.41
CA LEU A 664 -0.26 -10.08 29.88
C LEU A 664 -1.10 -8.94 30.44
N MET A 665 -1.19 -7.82 29.72
CA MET A 665 -2.00 -6.67 30.12
C MET A 665 -3.44 -6.73 29.58
N GLN A 666 -3.86 -7.89 29.06
CA GLN A 666 -5.23 -8.17 28.60
C GLN A 666 -5.74 -7.15 27.56
N CYS A 667 -4.87 -6.80 26.61
CA CYS A 667 -5.14 -5.85 25.54
C CYS A 667 -4.87 -6.43 24.14
N ALA A 668 -4.15 -7.55 24.04
CA ALA A 668 -3.83 -8.17 22.75
C ALA A 668 -5.05 -8.64 21.95
N SER A 669 -6.16 -8.96 22.62
CA SER A 669 -7.37 -9.50 22.01
C SER A 669 -8.38 -8.43 21.54
N ASP A 670 -8.10 -7.14 21.76
CA ASP A 670 -8.99 -6.07 21.28
C ASP A 670 -8.65 -5.74 19.82
N GLU A 671 -9.50 -6.21 18.89
CA GLU A 671 -9.31 -5.99 17.46
C GLU A 671 -9.38 -4.50 17.09
N ARG A 672 -10.06 -3.68 17.90
CA ARG A 672 -10.16 -2.24 17.63
C ARG A 672 -8.81 -1.58 17.82
N VAL A 673 -8.07 -1.94 18.86
CA VAL A 673 -6.69 -1.45 19.06
C VAL A 673 -5.80 -1.97 17.92
N ALA A 674 -5.94 -3.25 17.58
CA ALA A 674 -5.15 -3.89 16.54
C ALA A 674 -5.38 -3.31 15.13
N MET A 675 -6.57 -2.76 14.85
CA MET A 675 -6.92 -2.23 13.53
C MET A 675 -6.95 -0.71 13.46
N LYS A 676 -7.28 0.01 14.54
CA LYS A 676 -7.38 1.48 14.53
C LYS A 676 -6.09 2.18 14.91
N CYS A 677 -5.19 1.52 15.65
CA CYS A 677 -3.99 2.20 16.10
C CYS A 677 -3.13 2.65 14.92
N PRO A 678 -2.89 3.96 14.73
CA PRO A 678 -2.04 4.47 13.66
C PRO A 678 -0.57 4.09 13.85
N SER A 679 0.20 4.12 12.76
CA SER A 679 1.65 3.96 12.81
C SER A 679 2.29 5.07 13.64
N MET A 680 3.51 4.82 14.10
CA MET A 680 4.32 5.79 14.84
C MET A 680 4.58 7.07 14.03
N LEU A 681 4.63 6.96 12.70
CA LEU A 681 4.84 8.08 11.80
C LEU A 681 3.58 8.94 11.62
N SER A 682 2.41 8.30 11.48
CA SER A 682 1.16 9.01 11.22
C SER A 682 0.62 9.73 12.47
N GLY A 683 0.87 9.18 13.66
CA GLY A 683 0.33 9.73 14.90
C GLY A 683 -1.20 9.71 14.95
N MET A 684 -1.79 10.42 15.91
CA MET A 684 -3.26 10.49 16.03
C MET A 684 -3.88 11.20 14.82
N THR A 685 -4.78 10.50 14.13
CA THR A 685 -5.45 11.00 12.93
C THR A 685 -6.65 11.88 13.25
N ARG A 686 -7.13 12.64 12.26
CA ARG A 686 -8.36 13.44 12.40
C ARG A 686 -9.55 12.54 12.73
N GLY A 687 -10.20 12.80 13.85
CA GLY A 687 -11.31 11.99 14.35
C GLY A 687 -10.89 10.68 15.03
N GLY A 688 -9.59 10.49 15.30
CA GLY A 688 -9.12 9.40 16.15
C GLY A 688 -9.49 9.62 17.61
N ASP A 689 -9.57 8.54 18.37
CA ASP A 689 -9.86 8.51 19.79
C ASP A 689 -8.66 8.00 20.58
N VAL A 690 -8.55 8.40 21.86
CA VAL A 690 -7.49 7.90 22.74
C VAL A 690 -7.53 6.38 22.88
N GLY A 691 -8.70 5.73 22.76
CA GLY A 691 -8.84 4.28 22.78
C GLY A 691 -8.35 3.56 21.52
N ASP A 692 -7.96 4.26 20.45
CA ASP A 692 -7.55 3.61 19.20
C ASP A 692 -6.20 2.86 19.32
N CYS A 693 -5.36 3.21 20.30
CA CYS A 693 -4.02 2.60 20.52
C CYS A 693 -3.80 1.97 21.89
N GLN A 694 -4.85 1.85 22.70
CA GLN A 694 -4.71 1.36 24.07
C GLN A 694 -6.00 0.76 24.57
N CYS A 695 -5.87 -0.07 25.60
CA CYS A 695 -7.01 -0.50 26.38
C CYS A 695 -7.17 0.39 27.61
N LEU A 696 -8.35 0.96 27.77
CA LEU A 696 -8.69 1.84 28.88
C LEU A 696 -9.25 1.04 30.07
N ASP A 697 -8.95 1.51 31.27
CA ASP A 697 -9.54 1.06 32.53
C ASP A 697 -10.65 2.04 32.92
N HIS A 698 -11.85 1.80 32.40
CA HIS A 698 -13.01 2.57 32.85
C HIS A 698 -13.32 2.19 34.31
N LEU A 699 -13.27 3.18 35.20
CA LEU A 699 -13.90 3.07 36.50
C LEU A 699 -15.41 2.97 36.25
N LYS A 700 -15.96 1.78 36.46
CA LYS A 700 -17.42 1.60 36.55
C LYS A 700 -17.95 2.18 37.85
#